data_AF-A0A517RJG6-F1
#
_entry.id   AF-A0A517RJG6-F1
#
_cell.length_a   1.000
_cell.length_b   1.000
_cell.length_c   1.000
_cell.angle_alpha   90.00
_cell.angle_beta   90.00
_cell.angle_gamma   90.00
#
_symmetry.space_group_name_H-M   'P 1'
#
loop_
_entity.id
_entity.type
_entity.pdbx_description
1 polymer ?
#
loop_
_entity_poly.entity_id
_entity_poly.type
_entity_poly.pdbx_seq_one_letter_code
_entity_poly.pdbx_strand_id
1 'polypeptide(L)'
;MPNSTASPSISSPEQNTSSARLRWLVYVLLLSVTMGQNLAAILNSVPLQSANDRSRWCTVWSLVEQGTYQIDTINERSNWSSIDKVRHDGHFYSSKPPLFPTMVAGLYWLIKTTTGMSLNSNLYDVAHIILIIVNLLPMLIALMLICKMVERYAQTEFTRYFVVIAACFATLLTPFLLTLNNHSIAAVSAVFTLYPLMRILLDQEQRKRYFLLAGFFAMFTCCNELPAALFGVIVFGLLFKANPRLTCLVFAPAALVPLIGFFVTNYAATGGWKPFYMYYGTEKYLYEYRGIPSYWKNPQGLDQNLDSPLVYLFHCTLGHHGIFSLSPIYLLTLISWLRIGKTKGHILRPLLWVSVCLSLIVFGFYMSRTGNYNYGGNSAALRWMLWLTPFWLISMIPLLDEFADKRWLKVLGVICLLGSVFSAQHPLHNPWRAPWLFTALKQAGWISYEQRPPAMERPMTTWLASIPEPTPEIPEPFVEFSGPANDGRLIKLRISVVKLTKDQASEENLRTIQVSRFLGTEEVETKQYTIDVTAFEAGKWPKEFLRWPNADVSQAEKFAAYRFFYGMPRPRKYNPGKIRHLFTPLRDDAFRCQLAASQVAVTIASQTEAEQKLRYRKDLWISDQIPFGIAQMETSVYNTKNSQLLSRQTLIVTKISGLMNSELAEKP
;
A
#
# COMPACT_ATOMS: atom_id res chain seq x y z
N MET A 1 -79.75 10.77 3.62
CA MET A 1 -78.31 10.44 3.54
C MET A 1 -77.93 10.19 2.09
N PRO A 2 -77.05 11.02 1.51
CA PRO A 2 -76.22 10.59 0.39
C PRO A 2 -74.72 10.71 0.71
N ASN A 3 -73.98 9.75 0.17
CA ASN A 3 -72.54 9.55 0.30
C ASN A 3 -71.72 10.78 -0.12
N SER A 4 -70.79 11.20 0.74
CA SER A 4 -69.75 12.18 0.42
C SER A 4 -68.69 11.54 -0.48
N THR A 5 -68.69 11.91 -1.76
CA THR A 5 -67.57 11.70 -2.67
C THR A 5 -66.38 12.58 -2.22
N ALA A 6 -65.35 11.94 -1.68
CA ALA A 6 -64.07 12.58 -1.40
C ALA A 6 -63.43 13.03 -2.73
N SER A 7 -63.27 14.33 -2.89
CA SER A 7 -62.56 14.93 -4.03
C SER A 7 -61.05 14.70 -3.86
N PRO A 8 -60.29 14.37 -4.93
CA PRO A 8 -58.84 14.29 -4.84
C PRO A 8 -58.27 15.67 -4.55
N SER A 9 -57.58 15.83 -3.42
CA SER A 9 -56.89 17.06 -3.05
C SER A 9 -55.74 17.33 -4.03
N ILE A 10 -55.98 18.17 -5.02
CA ILE A 10 -54.95 18.70 -5.91
C ILE A 10 -54.08 19.65 -5.07
N SER A 11 -52.85 19.25 -4.75
CA SER A 11 -51.91 20.11 -4.03
C SER A 11 -51.60 21.35 -4.87
N SER A 12 -51.60 22.53 -4.23
CA SER A 12 -51.39 23.79 -4.95
C SER A 12 -49.96 23.90 -5.50
N PRO A 13 -49.74 24.62 -6.61
CA PRO A 13 -48.40 24.86 -7.17
C PRO A 13 -47.40 25.45 -6.16
N GLU A 14 -47.89 26.24 -5.20
CA GLU A 14 -47.10 26.79 -4.10
C GLU A 14 -46.59 25.74 -3.11
N GLN A 15 -47.38 24.71 -2.81
CA GLN A 15 -46.96 23.61 -1.94
C GLN A 15 -45.86 22.75 -2.58
N ASN A 16 -45.98 22.46 -3.88
CA ASN A 16 -44.98 21.69 -4.63
C ASN A 16 -43.64 22.46 -4.75
N THR A 17 -43.68 23.77 -4.95
CA THR A 17 -42.47 24.61 -5.02
C THR A 17 -41.79 24.78 -3.66
N SER A 18 -42.56 24.93 -2.58
CA SER A 18 -42.04 24.98 -1.20
C SER A 18 -41.32 23.67 -0.81
N SER A 19 -41.92 22.52 -1.12
CA SER A 19 -41.32 21.20 -0.89
C SER A 19 -40.00 21.01 -1.66
N ALA A 20 -39.94 21.42 -2.92
CA ALA A 20 -38.70 21.36 -3.71
C ALA A 20 -37.60 22.26 -3.15
N ARG A 21 -37.93 23.49 -2.71
CA ARG A 21 -36.97 24.41 -2.08
C ARG A 21 -36.39 23.81 -0.80
N LEU A 22 -37.22 23.19 0.04
CA LEU A 22 -36.78 22.52 1.26
C LEU A 22 -35.82 21.35 0.94
N ARG A 23 -36.12 20.52 -0.05
CA ARG A 23 -35.22 19.43 -0.48
C ARG A 23 -33.85 19.95 -0.91
N TRP A 24 -33.82 21.00 -1.75
CA TRP A 24 -32.57 21.60 -2.19
C TRP A 24 -31.79 22.24 -1.05
N LEU A 25 -32.47 22.85 -0.07
CA LEU A 25 -31.81 23.33 1.15
C LEU A 25 -31.14 22.17 1.90
N VAL A 26 -31.84 21.05 2.07
CA VAL A 26 -31.26 19.84 2.69
C VAL A 26 -30.07 19.33 1.89
N TYR A 27 -30.16 19.26 0.56
CA TYR A 27 -29.03 18.85 -0.28
C TYR A 27 -27.82 19.78 -0.08
N VAL A 28 -28.03 21.11 -0.06
CA VAL A 28 -26.95 22.08 0.19
C VAL A 28 -26.31 21.85 1.56
N LEU A 29 -27.10 21.60 2.61
CA LEU A 29 -26.57 21.29 3.94
C LEU A 29 -25.75 20.00 3.94
N LEU A 30 -26.26 18.93 3.32
CA LEU A 30 -25.54 17.66 3.21
C LEU A 30 -24.20 17.84 2.47
N LEU A 31 -24.22 18.51 1.31
CA LEU A 31 -23.02 18.81 0.54
C LEU A 31 -22.02 19.68 1.33
N SER A 32 -22.52 20.64 2.12
CA SER A 32 -21.67 21.50 2.96
C SER A 32 -20.97 20.70 4.06
N VAL A 33 -21.71 19.81 4.73
CA VAL A 33 -21.13 18.90 5.74
C VAL A 33 -20.12 17.96 5.10
N THR A 34 -20.43 17.37 3.94
CA THR A 34 -19.49 16.52 3.19
C THR A 34 -18.24 17.29 2.79
N MET A 35 -18.37 18.52 2.30
CA MET A 35 -17.23 19.39 1.98
C MET A 35 -16.37 19.66 3.21
N GLY A 36 -16.97 20.10 4.32
CA GLY A 36 -16.26 20.40 5.56
C GLY A 36 -15.52 19.19 6.13
N GLN A 37 -16.17 18.02 6.17
CA GLN A 37 -15.57 16.77 6.63
C GLN A 37 -14.39 16.34 5.76
N ASN A 38 -14.54 16.34 4.44
CA ASN A 38 -13.47 15.91 3.54
C ASN A 38 -12.32 16.91 3.46
N LEU A 39 -12.61 18.21 3.55
CA LEU A 39 -11.57 19.23 3.64
C LEU A 39 -10.74 19.05 4.92
N ALA A 40 -11.40 18.87 6.07
CA ALA A 40 -10.72 18.58 7.33
C ALA A 40 -9.91 17.28 7.23
N ALA A 41 -10.46 16.25 6.62
CA ALA A 41 -9.78 14.96 6.44
C ALA A 41 -8.51 15.10 5.57
N ILE A 42 -8.59 15.83 4.44
CA ILE A 42 -7.43 16.12 3.58
C ILE A 42 -6.36 16.90 4.35
N LEU A 43 -6.71 17.99 5.03
CA LEU A 43 -5.74 18.83 5.74
C LEU A 43 -5.07 18.13 6.93
N ASN A 44 -5.72 17.14 7.54
CA ASN A 44 -5.14 16.30 8.60
C ASN A 44 -4.43 15.05 8.06
N SER A 45 -4.42 14.84 6.75
CA SER A 45 -3.81 13.66 6.15
C SER A 45 -2.29 13.81 6.03
N VAL A 46 -1.57 12.72 6.26
CA VAL A 46 -0.15 12.63 5.89
C VAL A 46 -0.09 12.36 4.38
N PRO A 47 0.63 13.12 3.54
CA PRO A 47 0.82 12.77 2.13
C PRO A 47 1.58 11.44 1.96
N LEU A 48 1.57 10.87 0.75
CA LEU A 48 2.45 9.72 0.41
C LEU A 48 2.14 8.44 1.20
N GLN A 49 0.87 8.20 1.54
CA GLN A 49 0.44 7.19 2.53
C GLN A 49 0.68 5.73 2.11
N SER A 50 0.85 5.46 0.82
CA SER A 50 1.13 4.12 0.30
C SER A 50 2.11 4.12 -0.85
N ALA A 51 2.66 2.95 -1.16
CA ALA A 51 3.47 2.78 -2.37
C ALA A 51 2.68 3.17 -3.64
N ASN A 52 1.38 2.90 -3.67
CA ASN A 52 0.51 3.22 -4.79
C ASN A 52 0.37 4.73 -5.01
N ASP A 53 0.14 5.46 -3.92
CA ASP A 53 0.06 6.92 -3.89
C ASP A 53 1.43 7.53 -4.25
N ARG A 54 2.50 7.11 -3.55
CA ARG A 54 3.89 7.55 -3.78
C ARG A 54 4.33 7.40 -5.22
N SER A 55 4.00 6.27 -5.86
CA SER A 55 4.37 6.01 -7.24
C SER A 55 3.87 7.10 -8.21
N ARG A 56 2.67 7.65 -7.98
CA ARG A 56 2.13 8.75 -8.80
C ARG A 56 2.80 10.07 -8.47
N TRP A 57 3.02 10.35 -7.19
CA TRP A 57 3.73 11.56 -6.75
C TRP A 57 5.16 11.61 -7.24
N CYS A 58 5.86 10.48 -7.33
CA CYS A 58 7.19 10.40 -7.93
C CYS A 58 7.17 10.86 -9.39
N THR A 59 6.17 10.46 -10.18
CA THR A 59 6.00 10.96 -11.56
C THR A 59 5.70 12.46 -11.59
N VAL A 60 4.78 12.94 -10.73
CA VAL A 60 4.46 14.38 -10.62
C VAL A 60 5.71 15.21 -10.33
N TRP A 61 6.49 14.78 -9.34
CA TRP A 61 7.73 15.44 -8.96
C TRP A 61 8.76 15.40 -10.09
N SER A 62 8.99 14.24 -10.70
CA SER A 62 10.06 14.07 -11.70
C SER A 62 9.79 14.87 -12.98
N LEU A 63 8.52 14.97 -13.39
CA LEU A 63 8.15 15.79 -14.53
C LEU A 63 8.44 17.28 -14.31
N VAL A 64 8.18 17.81 -13.11
CA VAL A 64 8.34 19.24 -12.82
C VAL A 64 9.77 19.59 -12.39
N GLU A 65 10.43 18.73 -11.63
CA GLU A 65 11.76 19.00 -11.09
C GLU A 65 12.89 18.55 -12.00
N GLN A 66 12.64 17.58 -12.89
CA GLN A 66 13.67 16.97 -13.74
C GLN A 66 13.27 16.86 -15.22
N GLY A 67 12.04 17.21 -15.59
CA GLY A 67 11.58 17.14 -16.98
C GLY A 67 11.52 15.71 -17.54
N THR A 68 11.40 14.69 -16.69
CA THR A 68 11.45 13.27 -17.10
C THR A 68 10.40 12.41 -16.38
N TYR A 69 10.03 11.28 -17.01
CA TYR A 69 9.21 10.24 -16.38
C TYR A 69 10.03 9.28 -15.49
N GLN A 70 11.36 9.35 -15.58
CA GLN A 70 12.26 8.57 -14.72
C GLN A 70 12.13 9.04 -13.27
N ILE A 71 12.02 8.10 -12.33
CA ILE A 71 11.79 8.40 -10.91
C ILE A 71 12.98 8.04 -10.02
N ASP A 72 14.16 7.76 -10.61
CA ASP A 72 15.34 7.24 -9.89
C ASP A 72 15.69 8.09 -8.67
N THR A 73 15.91 9.40 -8.88
CA THR A 73 16.33 10.33 -7.82
C THR A 73 15.32 10.45 -6.68
N ILE A 74 14.04 10.61 -7.01
CA ILE A 74 13.01 10.81 -5.98
C ILE A 74 12.70 9.52 -5.23
N ASN A 75 12.79 8.37 -5.90
CA ASN A 75 12.57 7.06 -5.29
C ASN A 75 13.66 6.66 -4.29
N GLU A 76 14.88 7.21 -4.39
CA GLU A 76 15.95 7.01 -3.39
C GLU A 76 15.71 7.79 -2.10
N ARG A 77 14.91 8.86 -2.14
CA ARG A 77 14.60 9.63 -0.93
C ARG A 77 13.75 8.83 0.04
N SER A 78 14.13 8.88 1.30
CA SER A 78 13.35 8.30 2.40
C SER A 78 11.92 8.86 2.36
N ASN A 79 10.93 8.02 2.64
CA ASN A 79 9.48 8.30 2.55
C ASN A 79 8.89 8.48 1.13
N TRP A 80 9.69 8.53 0.06
CA TRP A 80 9.19 8.58 -1.32
C TRP A 80 9.28 7.22 -2.04
N SER A 81 10.16 6.34 -1.59
CA SER A 81 10.36 5.00 -2.17
C SER A 81 9.05 4.21 -2.30
N SER A 82 8.86 3.60 -3.48
CA SER A 82 7.67 2.83 -3.81
C SER A 82 8.03 1.43 -4.34
N ILE A 83 7.22 0.44 -3.97
CA ILE A 83 7.23 -0.89 -4.60
C ILE A 83 6.43 -0.93 -5.91
N ASP A 84 5.58 0.06 -6.15
CA ASP A 84 4.71 0.17 -7.33
C ASP A 84 5.47 0.81 -8.49
N LYS A 85 6.64 0.27 -8.84
CA LYS A 85 7.54 0.76 -9.88
C LYS A 85 8.07 -0.37 -10.75
N VAL A 86 8.52 -0.01 -11.95
CA VAL A 86 9.13 -0.92 -12.91
C VAL A 86 10.54 -0.46 -13.26
N ARG A 87 11.36 -1.37 -13.76
CA ARG A 87 12.67 -1.05 -14.32
C ARG A 87 12.63 -1.19 -15.84
N HIS A 88 13.03 -0.14 -16.56
CA HIS A 88 13.07 -0.12 -18.02
C HIS A 88 14.30 0.67 -18.46
N ASP A 89 15.12 0.09 -19.33
CA ASP A 89 16.28 0.73 -19.96
C ASP A 89 17.21 1.41 -18.96
N GLY A 90 17.50 0.72 -17.85
CA GLY A 90 18.39 1.21 -16.80
C GLY A 90 17.70 1.98 -15.68
N HIS A 91 16.50 2.51 -15.90
CA HIS A 91 15.83 3.49 -15.05
C HIS A 91 14.56 2.96 -14.38
N PHE A 92 14.18 3.58 -13.26
CA PHE A 92 12.91 3.34 -12.59
C PHE A 92 11.80 4.24 -13.13
N TYR A 93 10.61 3.65 -13.30
CA TYR A 93 9.39 4.37 -13.68
C TYR A 93 8.23 3.98 -12.76
N SER A 94 7.24 4.86 -12.65
CA SER A 94 5.96 4.49 -12.05
C SER A 94 5.30 3.36 -12.82
N SER A 95 4.73 2.39 -12.10
CA SER A 95 3.88 1.36 -12.70
C SER A 95 2.49 1.87 -13.10
N LYS A 96 2.13 3.12 -12.76
CA LYS A 96 0.78 3.66 -12.96
C LYS A 96 0.65 4.32 -14.33
N PRO A 97 -0.56 4.33 -14.92
CA PRO A 97 -0.79 5.08 -16.15
C PRO A 97 -0.38 6.55 -15.99
N PRO A 98 0.39 7.12 -16.95
CA PRO A 98 1.04 8.41 -16.78
C PRO A 98 0.14 9.62 -17.02
N LEU A 99 -1.01 9.47 -17.70
CA LEU A 99 -1.87 10.59 -18.07
C LEU A 99 -2.26 11.46 -16.86
N PHE A 100 -2.86 10.86 -15.83
CA PHE A 100 -3.34 11.61 -14.68
C PHE A 100 -2.20 12.25 -13.87
N PRO A 101 -1.10 11.54 -13.52
CA PRO A 101 0.08 12.17 -12.96
C PRO A 101 0.66 13.31 -13.81
N THR A 102 0.61 13.22 -15.14
CA THR A 102 1.07 14.31 -16.04
C THR A 102 0.19 15.55 -15.92
N MET A 103 -1.13 15.38 -15.85
CA MET A 103 -2.05 16.50 -15.60
C MET A 103 -1.80 17.15 -14.24
N VAL A 104 -1.55 16.33 -13.21
CA VAL A 104 -1.23 16.80 -11.86
C VAL A 104 0.13 17.50 -11.81
N ALA A 105 1.11 17.05 -12.59
CA ALA A 105 2.39 17.74 -12.78
C ALA A 105 2.19 19.16 -13.32
N GLY A 106 1.29 19.35 -14.30
CA GLY A 106 0.92 20.68 -14.78
C GLY A 106 0.36 21.59 -13.68
N LEU A 107 -0.49 21.04 -12.80
CA LEU A 107 -1.01 21.78 -11.64
C LEU A 107 0.08 22.09 -10.62
N TYR A 108 0.96 21.14 -10.33
CA TYR A 108 2.10 21.35 -9.44
C TYR A 108 3.04 22.44 -9.97
N TRP A 109 3.35 22.40 -11.27
CA TRP A 109 4.15 23.42 -11.94
C TRP A 109 3.52 24.82 -11.81
N LEU A 110 2.19 24.93 -11.97
CA LEU A 110 1.48 26.19 -11.79
C LEU A 110 1.59 26.71 -10.35
N ILE A 111 1.35 25.85 -9.35
CA ILE A 111 1.48 26.20 -7.93
C ILE A 111 2.90 26.69 -7.64
N LYS A 112 3.92 25.93 -8.06
CA LYS A 112 5.33 26.26 -7.85
C LYS A 112 5.71 27.58 -8.49
N THR A 113 5.30 27.82 -9.74
CA THR A 113 5.66 29.02 -10.49
C THR A 113 4.95 30.28 -9.96
N THR A 114 3.71 30.14 -9.47
CA THR A 114 2.91 31.29 -9.01
C THR A 114 3.10 31.63 -7.54
N THR A 115 3.42 30.64 -6.69
CA THR A 115 3.52 30.82 -5.22
C THR A 115 4.92 30.59 -4.65
N GLY A 116 5.82 29.96 -5.42
CA GLY A 116 7.13 29.51 -4.94
C GLY A 116 7.09 28.22 -4.11
N MET A 117 5.91 27.69 -3.74
CA MET A 117 5.80 26.46 -2.95
C MET A 117 6.20 25.23 -3.76
N SER A 118 7.00 24.34 -3.17
CA SER A 118 7.49 23.13 -3.85
C SER A 118 7.21 21.85 -3.06
N LEU A 119 7.13 20.70 -3.73
CA LEU A 119 7.03 19.40 -3.06
C LEU A 119 8.30 19.04 -2.25
N ASN A 120 9.42 19.75 -2.47
CA ASN A 120 10.65 19.56 -1.71
C ASN A 120 10.59 20.23 -0.33
N SER A 121 10.03 21.45 -0.27
CA SER A 121 10.01 22.30 0.92
C SER A 121 8.65 22.36 1.62
N ASN A 122 7.56 22.20 0.87
CA ASN A 122 6.16 22.41 1.29
C ASN A 122 5.29 21.20 0.95
N LEU A 123 5.80 19.99 1.23
CA LEU A 123 5.15 18.73 0.82
C LEU A 123 3.67 18.66 1.22
N TYR A 124 3.34 18.98 2.48
CA TYR A 124 1.97 18.91 2.99
C TYR A 124 1.05 19.91 2.28
N ASP A 125 1.41 21.19 2.30
CA ASP A 125 0.60 22.27 1.72
C ASP A 125 0.34 22.02 0.23
N VAL A 126 1.39 21.73 -0.55
CA VAL A 126 1.28 21.50 -1.99
C VAL A 126 0.45 20.26 -2.29
N ALA A 127 0.67 19.15 -1.57
CA ALA A 127 -0.11 17.94 -1.77
C ALA A 127 -1.59 18.16 -1.44
N HIS A 128 -1.90 18.83 -0.33
CA HIS A 128 -3.28 19.12 0.08
C HIS A 128 -4.00 20.04 -0.89
N ILE A 129 -3.35 21.11 -1.36
CA ILE A 129 -3.91 22.01 -2.39
C ILE A 129 -4.25 21.21 -3.65
N ILE A 130 -3.34 20.37 -4.11
CA ILE A 130 -3.56 19.52 -5.28
C ILE A 130 -4.75 18.58 -5.04
N LEU A 131 -4.80 17.87 -3.90
CA LEU A 131 -5.88 16.93 -3.58
C LEU A 131 -7.24 17.62 -3.48
N ILE A 132 -7.31 18.84 -2.95
CA ILE A 132 -8.54 19.65 -2.95
C ILE A 132 -9.01 19.88 -4.39
N ILE A 133 -8.09 20.29 -5.27
CA ILE A 133 -8.41 20.62 -6.67
C ILE A 133 -8.79 19.38 -7.49
N VAL A 134 -8.05 18.28 -7.36
CA VAL A 134 -8.21 17.11 -8.25
C VAL A 134 -9.18 16.05 -7.71
N ASN A 135 -9.40 16.00 -6.39
CA ASN A 135 -10.32 15.05 -5.78
C ASN A 135 -11.58 15.74 -5.22
N LEU A 136 -11.44 16.71 -4.31
CA LEU A 136 -12.57 17.26 -3.56
C LEU A 136 -13.51 18.08 -4.46
N LEU A 137 -13.00 19.07 -5.20
CA LEU A 137 -13.84 19.92 -6.05
C LEU A 137 -14.61 19.10 -7.11
N PRO A 138 -13.98 18.18 -7.87
CA PRO A 138 -14.71 17.37 -8.84
C PRO A 138 -15.72 16.45 -8.17
N MET A 139 -15.43 15.92 -6.97
CA MET A 139 -16.39 15.13 -6.20
C MET A 139 -17.62 15.94 -5.78
N LEU A 140 -17.47 17.19 -5.34
CA LEU A 140 -18.61 18.06 -4.99
C LEU A 140 -19.50 18.34 -6.20
N ILE A 141 -18.91 18.57 -7.37
CA ILE A 141 -19.67 18.71 -8.63
C ILE A 141 -20.39 17.41 -8.96
N ALA A 142 -19.73 16.26 -8.81
CA ALA A 142 -20.35 14.96 -9.04
C ALA A 142 -21.54 14.72 -8.10
N LEU A 143 -21.40 15.02 -6.82
CA LEU A 143 -22.50 14.90 -5.85
C LEU A 143 -23.67 15.84 -6.21
N MET A 144 -23.40 17.07 -6.64
CA MET A 144 -24.43 17.98 -7.13
C MET A 144 -25.16 17.42 -8.36
N LEU A 145 -24.45 16.78 -9.29
CA LEU A 145 -25.08 16.10 -10.43
C LEU A 145 -25.89 14.88 -10.00
N ILE A 146 -25.46 14.14 -8.99
CA ILE A 146 -26.26 13.06 -8.37
C ILE A 146 -27.55 13.64 -7.79
N CYS A 147 -27.51 14.75 -7.04
CA CYS A 147 -28.72 15.42 -6.56
C CYS A 147 -29.67 15.77 -7.72
N LYS A 148 -29.14 16.31 -8.84
CA LYS A 148 -29.94 16.62 -10.03
C LYS A 148 -30.55 15.37 -10.69
N MET A 149 -29.81 14.27 -10.78
CA MET A 149 -30.32 13.00 -11.33
C MET A 149 -31.41 12.43 -10.42
N VAL A 150 -31.15 12.36 -9.13
CA VAL A 150 -32.09 11.82 -8.14
C VAL A 150 -33.37 12.65 -8.09
N GLU A 151 -33.28 13.98 -8.08
CA GLU A 151 -34.46 14.85 -8.08
C GLU A 151 -35.35 14.62 -9.31
N ARG A 152 -34.73 14.32 -10.46
CA ARG A 152 -35.44 14.10 -11.73
C ARG A 152 -36.03 12.69 -11.85
N TYR A 153 -35.34 11.65 -11.38
CA TYR A 153 -35.71 10.26 -11.68
C TYR A 153 -36.25 9.45 -10.50
N ALA A 154 -36.01 9.86 -9.26
CA ALA A 154 -36.64 9.23 -8.10
C ALA A 154 -38.06 9.76 -7.91
N GLN A 155 -38.98 8.88 -7.51
CA GLN A 155 -40.39 9.22 -7.38
C GLN A 155 -40.72 9.74 -5.97
N THR A 156 -40.10 9.17 -4.94
CA THR A 156 -40.45 9.44 -3.54
C THR A 156 -39.41 10.29 -2.81
N GLU A 157 -39.83 11.03 -1.79
CA GLU A 157 -38.91 11.83 -0.97
C GLU A 157 -37.92 10.95 -0.20
N PHE A 158 -38.37 9.79 0.27
CA PHE A 158 -37.51 8.82 0.94
C PHE A 158 -36.33 8.40 0.05
N THR A 159 -36.59 7.98 -1.19
CA THR A 159 -35.53 7.60 -2.13
C THR A 159 -34.59 8.76 -2.42
N ARG A 160 -35.14 9.98 -2.58
CA ARG A 160 -34.34 11.17 -2.85
C ARG A 160 -33.31 11.42 -1.75
N TYR A 161 -33.77 11.50 -0.50
CA TYR A 161 -32.87 11.69 0.63
C TYR A 161 -31.93 10.50 0.83
N PHE A 162 -32.43 9.27 0.71
CA PHE A 162 -31.63 8.07 0.91
C PHE A 162 -30.42 8.02 -0.03
N VAL A 163 -30.64 8.21 -1.34
CA VAL A 163 -29.55 8.12 -2.33
C VAL A 163 -28.56 9.28 -2.17
N VAL A 164 -29.02 10.50 -1.88
CA VAL A 164 -28.12 11.64 -1.65
C VAL A 164 -27.29 11.44 -0.37
N ILE A 165 -27.90 11.01 0.73
CA ILE A 165 -27.19 10.69 1.98
C ILE A 165 -26.19 9.55 1.75
N ALA A 166 -26.60 8.52 1.00
CA ALA A 166 -25.72 7.40 0.68
C ALA A 166 -24.50 7.87 -0.14
N ALA A 167 -24.72 8.68 -1.18
CA ALA A 167 -23.64 9.25 -2.00
C ALA A 167 -22.66 10.09 -1.17
N CYS A 168 -23.17 10.88 -0.23
CA CYS A 168 -22.38 11.75 0.63
C CYS A 168 -21.54 11.01 1.68
N PHE A 169 -22.11 9.98 2.32
CA PHE A 169 -21.54 9.42 3.55
C PHE A 169 -21.32 7.91 3.56
N ALA A 170 -21.97 7.17 2.68
CA ALA A 170 -22.06 5.71 2.73
C ALA A 170 -21.28 4.99 1.63
N THR A 171 -20.44 5.71 0.87
CA THR A 171 -19.59 5.12 -0.16
C THR A 171 -18.14 5.08 0.29
N LEU A 172 -17.44 3.99 -0.04
CA LEU A 172 -16.01 3.85 0.18
C LEU A 172 -15.15 4.66 -0.80
N LEU A 173 -15.73 5.58 -1.58
CA LEU A 173 -14.99 6.55 -2.38
C LEU A 173 -14.42 7.68 -1.51
N THR A 174 -15.15 8.10 -0.49
CA THR A 174 -14.81 9.24 0.38
C THR A 174 -13.40 9.14 0.98
N PRO A 175 -12.96 7.99 1.54
CA PRO A 175 -11.60 7.85 2.06
C PRO A 175 -10.50 8.04 1.02
N PHE A 176 -10.78 7.78 -0.27
CA PHE A 176 -9.78 7.93 -1.32
C PHE A 176 -9.57 9.39 -1.72
N LEU A 177 -10.43 10.32 -1.31
CA LEU A 177 -10.20 11.75 -1.57
C LEU A 177 -8.94 12.29 -0.88
N LEU A 178 -8.47 11.62 0.18
CA LEU A 178 -7.28 11.98 0.94
C LEU A 178 -5.95 11.66 0.23
N THR A 179 -5.95 10.95 -0.90
CA THR A 179 -4.71 10.45 -1.55
C THR A 179 -4.78 10.57 -3.06
N LEU A 180 -3.62 10.56 -3.74
CA LEU A 180 -3.60 10.63 -5.19
C LEU A 180 -3.84 9.24 -5.78
N ASN A 181 -5.00 9.06 -6.40
CA ASN A 181 -5.46 7.77 -6.92
C ASN A 181 -6.31 7.96 -8.18
N ASN A 182 -6.45 6.88 -8.96
CA ASN A 182 -7.25 6.88 -10.18
C ASN A 182 -8.74 6.56 -9.93
N HIS A 183 -9.07 5.91 -8.81
CA HIS A 183 -10.43 5.45 -8.52
C HIS A 183 -11.43 6.60 -8.33
N SER A 184 -11.03 7.62 -7.58
CA SER A 184 -11.86 8.81 -7.30
C SER A 184 -12.16 9.61 -8.56
N ILE A 185 -11.13 9.95 -9.34
CA ILE A 185 -11.29 10.69 -10.59
C ILE A 185 -12.07 9.90 -11.65
N ALA A 186 -11.89 8.57 -11.69
CA ALA A 186 -12.69 7.70 -12.56
C ALA A 186 -14.17 7.67 -12.14
N ALA A 187 -14.47 7.56 -10.85
CA ALA A 187 -15.84 7.60 -10.34
C ALA A 187 -16.53 8.94 -10.65
N VAL A 188 -15.83 10.05 -10.44
CA VAL A 188 -16.33 11.40 -10.78
C VAL A 188 -16.58 11.53 -12.28
N SER A 189 -15.65 11.05 -13.11
CA SER A 189 -15.80 11.06 -14.58
C SER A 189 -16.96 10.18 -15.05
N ALA A 190 -17.21 9.07 -14.36
CA ALA A 190 -18.38 8.24 -14.61
C ALA A 190 -19.69 9.00 -14.30
N VAL A 191 -19.75 9.77 -13.21
CA VAL A 191 -20.91 10.66 -12.93
C VAL A 191 -21.06 11.73 -14.01
N PHE A 192 -19.95 12.37 -14.42
CA PHE A 192 -19.95 13.40 -15.47
C PHE A 192 -20.37 12.84 -16.83
N THR A 193 -20.24 11.53 -17.04
CA THR A 193 -20.77 10.83 -18.21
C THR A 193 -22.23 10.43 -18.02
N LEU A 194 -22.59 9.89 -16.85
CA LEU A 194 -23.94 9.42 -16.55
C LEU A 194 -24.97 10.54 -16.64
N TYR A 195 -24.65 11.74 -16.13
CA TYR A 195 -25.57 12.87 -16.20
C TYR A 195 -26.01 13.19 -17.65
N PRO A 196 -25.12 13.55 -18.60
CA PRO A 196 -25.52 13.79 -19.98
C PRO A 196 -26.09 12.54 -20.67
N LEU A 197 -25.57 11.34 -20.36
CA LEU A 197 -26.10 10.09 -20.93
C LEU A 197 -27.57 9.88 -20.56
N MET A 198 -27.94 10.09 -19.31
CA MET A 198 -29.33 10.00 -18.86
C MET A 198 -30.20 11.08 -19.51
N ARG A 199 -29.70 12.31 -19.65
CA ARG A 199 -30.41 13.39 -20.37
C ARG A 199 -30.70 13.02 -21.83
N ILE A 200 -29.75 12.39 -22.51
CA ILE A 200 -29.93 11.96 -23.91
C ILE A 200 -30.88 10.76 -23.99
N LEU A 201 -30.64 9.71 -23.20
CA LEU A 201 -31.35 8.43 -23.34
C LEU A 201 -32.74 8.44 -22.72
N LEU A 202 -32.92 9.14 -21.60
CA LEU A 202 -34.16 9.10 -20.81
C LEU A 202 -35.04 10.31 -21.12
N ASP A 203 -34.44 11.49 -21.21
CA ASP A 203 -35.17 12.73 -21.49
C ASP A 203 -35.21 13.11 -22.98
N GLN A 204 -34.57 12.31 -23.83
CA GLN A 204 -34.48 12.54 -25.29
C GLN A 204 -33.85 13.90 -25.66
N GLU A 205 -32.99 14.47 -24.81
CA GLU A 205 -32.38 15.77 -25.07
C GLU A 205 -31.13 15.67 -25.95
N GLN A 206 -31.31 15.99 -27.24
CA GLN A 206 -30.27 15.89 -28.27
C GLN A 206 -29.34 17.13 -28.35
N ARG A 207 -28.92 17.69 -27.21
CA ARG A 207 -28.06 18.89 -27.19
C ARG A 207 -26.58 18.52 -27.39
N LYS A 208 -25.87 19.23 -28.28
CA LYS A 208 -24.42 19.02 -28.56
C LYS A 208 -23.56 18.91 -27.30
N ARG A 209 -23.80 19.78 -26.30
CA ARG A 209 -23.06 19.77 -25.03
C ARG A 209 -23.08 18.42 -24.30
N TYR A 210 -24.18 17.66 -24.40
CA TYR A 210 -24.29 16.38 -23.71
C TYR A 210 -23.45 15.31 -24.41
N PHE A 211 -23.43 15.28 -25.74
CA PHE A 211 -22.54 14.40 -26.50
C PHE A 211 -21.06 14.74 -26.27
N LEU A 212 -20.73 16.03 -26.20
CA LEU A 212 -19.37 16.50 -25.90
C LEU A 212 -18.90 16.02 -24.52
N LEU A 213 -19.70 16.29 -23.47
CA LEU A 213 -19.36 15.90 -22.10
C LEU A 213 -19.31 14.38 -21.93
N ALA A 214 -20.27 13.66 -22.52
CA ALA A 214 -20.26 12.20 -22.49
C ALA A 214 -19.04 11.61 -23.20
N GLY A 215 -18.62 12.17 -24.35
CA GLY A 215 -17.45 11.73 -25.08
C GLY A 215 -16.16 11.89 -24.29
N PHE A 216 -15.93 13.12 -23.82
CA PHE A 216 -14.74 13.44 -23.05
C PHE A 216 -14.66 12.61 -21.76
N PHE A 217 -15.69 12.63 -20.92
CA PHE A 217 -15.62 11.98 -19.61
C PHE A 217 -15.76 10.45 -19.65
N ALA A 218 -16.41 9.87 -20.66
CA ALA A 218 -16.43 8.41 -20.82
C ALA A 218 -15.02 7.90 -21.10
N MET A 219 -14.32 8.52 -22.05
CA MET A 219 -12.95 8.13 -22.37
C MET A 219 -11.97 8.51 -21.27
N PHE A 220 -12.17 9.63 -20.57
CA PHE A 220 -11.34 9.97 -19.41
C PHE A 220 -11.50 8.94 -18.28
N THR A 221 -12.70 8.38 -18.08
CA THR A 221 -12.91 7.22 -17.19
C THR A 221 -12.06 6.02 -17.67
N CYS A 222 -12.09 5.70 -18.97
CA CYS A 222 -11.30 4.59 -19.54
C CYS A 222 -9.79 4.77 -19.34
N CYS A 223 -9.29 6.00 -19.46
CA CYS A 223 -7.87 6.31 -19.31
C CYS A 223 -7.38 6.20 -17.86
N ASN A 224 -8.30 6.35 -16.89
CA ASN A 224 -8.00 6.22 -15.47
C ASN A 224 -8.27 4.81 -14.94
N GLU A 225 -9.19 4.06 -15.54
CA GLU A 225 -9.53 2.68 -15.18
C GLU A 225 -9.57 1.80 -16.44
N LEU A 226 -8.55 0.94 -16.63
CA LEU A 226 -8.44 0.14 -17.86
C LEU A 226 -9.69 -0.72 -18.13
N PRO A 227 -10.32 -1.40 -17.13
CA PRO A 227 -11.56 -2.15 -17.39
C PRO A 227 -12.76 -1.27 -17.76
N ALA A 228 -12.70 0.04 -17.53
CA ALA A 228 -13.74 0.97 -17.99
C ALA A 228 -13.72 1.17 -19.52
N ALA A 229 -12.77 0.60 -20.27
CA ALA A 229 -12.84 0.54 -21.73
C ALA A 229 -14.19 -0.03 -22.23
N LEU A 230 -14.73 -1.06 -21.55
CA LEU A 230 -16.06 -1.59 -21.85
C LEU A 230 -17.16 -0.54 -21.65
N PHE A 231 -17.06 0.29 -20.62
CA PHE A 231 -18.00 1.40 -20.40
C PHE A 231 -17.93 2.40 -21.55
N GLY A 232 -16.73 2.75 -22.03
CA GLY A 232 -16.57 3.59 -23.21
C GLY A 232 -17.27 3.06 -24.45
N VAL A 233 -17.12 1.76 -24.73
CA VAL A 233 -17.78 1.08 -25.87
C VAL A 233 -19.31 1.09 -25.72
N ILE A 234 -19.82 0.79 -24.53
CA ILE A 234 -21.27 0.80 -24.25
C ILE A 234 -21.83 2.21 -24.46
N VAL A 235 -21.18 3.25 -23.93
CA VAL A 235 -21.63 4.64 -24.08
C VAL A 235 -21.63 5.04 -25.56
N PHE A 236 -20.57 4.71 -26.31
CA PHE A 236 -20.52 4.97 -27.74
C PHE A 236 -21.68 4.29 -28.47
N GLY A 237 -21.91 2.99 -28.24
CA GLY A 237 -23.00 2.25 -28.89
C GLY A 237 -24.39 2.80 -28.56
N LEU A 238 -24.63 3.18 -27.30
CA LEU A 238 -25.90 3.77 -26.87
C LEU A 238 -26.13 5.14 -27.52
N LEU A 239 -25.11 6.00 -27.56
CA LEU A 239 -25.22 7.33 -28.16
C LEU A 239 -25.28 7.26 -29.68
N PHE A 240 -24.55 6.35 -30.31
CA PHE A 240 -24.64 6.10 -31.74
C PHE A 240 -26.05 5.66 -32.13
N LYS A 241 -26.65 4.75 -31.35
CA LYS A 241 -28.06 4.34 -31.54
C LYS A 241 -29.03 5.51 -31.35
N ALA A 242 -28.77 6.41 -30.39
CA ALA A 242 -29.63 7.55 -30.13
C ALA A 242 -29.51 8.64 -31.21
N ASN A 243 -28.29 8.97 -31.64
CA ASN A 243 -28.01 9.97 -32.66
C ASN A 243 -26.61 9.77 -33.28
N PRO A 244 -26.51 9.08 -34.44
CA PRO A 244 -25.23 8.80 -35.09
C PRO A 244 -24.46 10.08 -35.44
N ARG A 245 -25.15 11.12 -35.91
CA ARG A 245 -24.53 12.36 -36.38
C ARG A 245 -23.83 13.11 -35.25
N LEU A 246 -24.51 13.34 -34.13
CA LEU A 246 -23.88 14.00 -32.97
C LEU A 246 -22.83 13.11 -32.30
N THR A 247 -22.98 11.79 -32.39
CA THR A 247 -21.99 10.86 -31.87
C THR A 247 -20.69 10.94 -32.68
N CYS A 248 -20.77 10.93 -34.01
CA CYS A 248 -19.59 11.04 -34.87
C CYS A 248 -18.98 12.45 -34.87
N LEU A 249 -19.78 13.52 -34.87
CA LEU A 249 -19.28 14.88 -35.04
C LEU A 249 -18.93 15.60 -33.72
N VAL A 250 -19.43 15.12 -32.58
CA VAL A 250 -19.25 15.80 -31.28
C VAL A 250 -18.69 14.86 -30.22
N PHE A 251 -19.31 13.70 -30.01
CA PHE A 251 -18.81 12.73 -29.02
C PHE A 251 -17.43 12.21 -29.40
N ALA A 252 -17.25 11.72 -30.64
CA ALA A 252 -16.00 11.09 -31.04
C ALA A 252 -14.79 12.05 -30.98
N PRO A 253 -14.86 13.29 -31.50
CA PRO A 253 -13.77 14.26 -31.32
C PRO A 253 -13.47 14.57 -29.86
N ALA A 254 -14.50 14.71 -29.01
CA ALA A 254 -14.31 14.96 -27.57
C ALA A 254 -13.68 13.75 -26.86
N ALA A 255 -14.07 12.53 -27.25
CA ALA A 255 -13.53 11.27 -26.77
C ALA A 255 -12.05 11.08 -27.15
N LEU A 256 -11.63 11.58 -28.32
CA LEU A 256 -10.24 11.49 -28.77
C LEU A 256 -9.27 12.29 -27.89
N VAL A 257 -9.70 13.37 -27.25
CA VAL A 257 -8.81 14.22 -26.43
C VAL A 257 -8.13 13.44 -25.29
N PRO A 258 -8.85 12.81 -24.35
CA PRO A 258 -8.21 12.02 -23.29
C PRO A 258 -7.51 10.75 -23.84
N LEU A 259 -8.02 10.14 -24.92
CA LEU A 259 -7.38 8.97 -25.53
C LEU A 259 -6.01 9.31 -26.12
N ILE A 260 -5.91 10.39 -26.88
CA ILE A 260 -4.64 10.89 -27.42
C ILE A 260 -3.71 11.21 -26.25
N GLY A 261 -4.18 11.92 -25.22
CA GLY A 261 -3.40 12.18 -24.02
C GLY A 261 -2.86 10.90 -23.35
N PHE A 262 -3.70 9.88 -23.22
CA PHE A 262 -3.32 8.58 -22.66
C PHE A 262 -2.21 7.92 -23.49
N PHE A 263 -2.37 7.85 -24.80
CA PHE A 263 -1.38 7.21 -25.66
C PHE A 263 -0.07 8.01 -25.76
N VAL A 264 -0.14 9.33 -25.87
CA VAL A 264 1.03 10.22 -25.92
C VAL A 264 1.84 10.12 -24.62
N THR A 265 1.19 10.20 -23.46
CA THR A 265 1.90 10.11 -22.18
C THR A 265 2.47 8.71 -21.94
N ASN A 266 1.80 7.64 -22.38
CA ASN A 266 2.38 6.29 -22.35
C ASN A 266 3.57 6.15 -23.29
N TYR A 267 3.50 6.70 -24.50
CA TYR A 267 4.62 6.70 -25.44
C TYR A 267 5.82 7.45 -24.87
N ALA A 268 5.59 8.62 -24.28
CA ALA A 268 6.64 9.41 -23.64
C ALA A 268 7.27 8.70 -22.43
N ALA A 269 6.51 7.92 -21.66
CA ALA A 269 7.02 7.22 -20.48
C ALA A 269 7.66 5.85 -20.80
N THR A 270 7.18 5.15 -21.83
CA THR A 270 7.52 3.73 -22.08
C THR A 270 8.25 3.49 -23.39
N GLY A 271 8.37 4.49 -24.27
CA GLY A 271 8.82 4.31 -25.65
C GLY A 271 7.82 3.58 -26.56
N GLY A 272 6.61 3.25 -26.07
CA GLY A 272 5.59 2.53 -26.83
C GLY A 272 4.16 2.79 -26.35
N TRP A 273 3.20 2.09 -26.94
CA TRP A 273 1.77 2.32 -26.68
C TRP A 273 1.21 1.52 -25.49
N LYS A 274 1.95 0.52 -25.00
CA LYS A 274 1.52 -0.37 -23.92
C LYS A 274 1.92 0.25 -22.56
N PRO A 275 0.96 0.54 -21.67
CA PRO A 275 1.28 1.11 -20.35
C PRO A 275 2.09 0.13 -19.51
N PHE A 276 3.01 0.64 -18.67
CA PHE A 276 3.82 -0.20 -17.76
C PHE A 276 2.99 -1.12 -16.89
N TYR A 277 1.81 -0.68 -16.47
CA TYR A 277 0.87 -1.49 -15.70
C TYR A 277 0.56 -2.87 -16.33
N MET A 278 0.55 -2.95 -17.66
CA MET A 278 0.27 -4.19 -18.41
C MET A 278 1.49 -5.09 -18.61
N TYR A 279 2.66 -4.73 -18.07
CA TYR A 279 3.87 -5.56 -18.04
C TYR A 279 4.01 -6.35 -16.73
N TYR A 280 2.95 -6.41 -15.92
CA TYR A 280 2.97 -7.22 -14.70
C TYR A 280 3.38 -8.67 -15.00
N GLY A 281 4.37 -9.16 -14.25
CA GLY A 281 4.94 -10.51 -14.42
C GLY A 281 6.07 -10.62 -15.44
N THR A 282 6.47 -9.54 -16.13
CA THR A 282 7.65 -9.55 -17.02
C THR A 282 8.91 -9.06 -16.31
N GLU A 283 10.06 -9.07 -16.99
CA GLU A 283 11.35 -8.56 -16.54
C GLU A 283 11.30 -7.12 -16.02
N LYS A 284 10.36 -6.30 -16.52
CA LYS A 284 10.13 -4.93 -16.03
C LYS A 284 9.68 -4.89 -14.57
N TYR A 285 8.96 -5.91 -14.11
CA TYR A 285 8.56 -6.08 -12.71
C TYR A 285 9.50 -6.99 -11.94
N LEU A 286 10.08 -8.01 -12.59
CA LEU A 286 10.86 -9.06 -11.96
C LEU A 286 12.37 -8.81 -12.09
N TYR A 287 12.80 -7.62 -11.67
CA TYR A 287 14.21 -7.22 -11.72
C TYR A 287 14.93 -7.41 -10.39
N GLU A 288 16.25 -7.29 -10.45
CA GLU A 288 17.13 -7.13 -9.31
C GLU A 288 17.97 -5.87 -9.53
N TYR A 289 18.12 -5.06 -8.49
CA TYR A 289 18.88 -3.83 -8.56
C TYR A 289 19.70 -3.68 -7.29
N ARG A 290 21.02 -3.57 -7.47
CA ARG A 290 22.00 -3.47 -6.38
C ARG A 290 21.92 -4.62 -5.37
N GLY A 291 21.79 -5.86 -5.85
CA GLY A 291 21.56 -7.05 -5.03
C GLY A 291 20.19 -7.10 -4.32
N ILE A 292 19.25 -6.22 -4.66
CA ILE A 292 17.91 -6.17 -4.07
C ILE A 292 16.87 -6.63 -5.11
N PRO A 293 16.18 -7.76 -4.90
CA PRO A 293 15.09 -8.19 -5.76
C PRO A 293 13.91 -7.23 -5.62
N SER A 294 13.19 -7.00 -6.72
CA SER A 294 11.93 -6.25 -6.67
C SER A 294 10.94 -6.93 -5.71
N TYR A 295 10.05 -6.13 -5.13
CA TYR A 295 8.98 -6.66 -4.26
C TYR A 295 8.15 -7.74 -4.96
N TRP A 296 7.89 -7.56 -6.26
CA TRP A 296 7.05 -8.45 -7.06
C TRP A 296 7.70 -9.79 -7.42
N LYS A 297 9.02 -9.96 -7.20
CA LYS A 297 9.65 -11.30 -7.24
C LYS A 297 9.16 -12.19 -6.09
N ASN A 298 8.92 -11.60 -4.92
CA ASN A 298 8.51 -12.33 -3.71
C ASN A 298 7.48 -11.50 -2.92
N PRO A 299 6.25 -11.33 -3.45
CA PRO A 299 5.22 -10.50 -2.81
C PRO A 299 4.91 -11.01 -1.40
N GLN A 300 4.35 -10.14 -0.56
CA GLN A 300 4.21 -10.40 0.88
C GLN A 300 2.78 -10.16 1.35
N GLY A 301 2.34 -10.89 2.37
CA GLY A 301 1.00 -10.76 2.94
C GLY A 301 -0.09 -11.05 1.92
N LEU A 302 -1.09 -10.16 1.85
CA LEU A 302 -2.21 -10.27 0.90
C LEU A 302 -1.74 -10.37 -0.56
N ASP A 303 -0.59 -9.78 -0.90
CA ASP A 303 -0.11 -9.73 -2.27
C ASP A 303 0.41 -11.08 -2.81
N GLN A 304 0.53 -12.11 -1.97
CA GLN A 304 0.90 -13.46 -2.39
C GLN A 304 -0.24 -14.22 -3.06
N ASN A 305 -1.48 -13.82 -2.82
CA ASN A 305 -2.67 -14.53 -3.29
C ASN A 305 -2.65 -16.04 -2.95
N LEU A 306 -2.62 -16.37 -1.66
CA LEU A 306 -2.65 -17.76 -1.18
C LEU A 306 -4.05 -18.39 -1.17
N ASP A 307 -5.08 -17.57 -1.35
CA ASP A 307 -6.47 -18.01 -1.24
C ASP A 307 -6.94 -18.72 -2.51
N SER A 308 -7.80 -19.74 -2.33
CA SER A 308 -8.48 -20.37 -3.46
C SER A 308 -9.44 -19.38 -4.14
N PRO A 309 -9.78 -19.56 -5.43
CA PRO A 309 -10.71 -18.67 -6.12
C PRO A 309 -12.06 -18.47 -5.41
N LEU A 310 -12.57 -19.49 -4.71
CA LEU A 310 -13.83 -19.41 -3.97
C LEU A 310 -13.70 -18.57 -2.69
N VAL A 311 -12.61 -18.73 -1.94
CA VAL A 311 -12.31 -17.89 -0.78
C VAL A 311 -12.13 -16.44 -1.22
N TYR A 312 -11.44 -16.24 -2.35
CA TYR A 312 -11.25 -14.92 -2.93
C TYR A 312 -12.57 -14.26 -3.33
N LEU A 313 -13.44 -14.99 -4.02
CA LEU A 313 -14.78 -14.55 -4.37
C LEU A 313 -15.60 -14.17 -3.13
N PHE A 314 -15.58 -15.00 -2.08
CA PHE A 314 -16.25 -14.73 -0.83
C PHE A 314 -15.74 -13.44 -0.20
N HIS A 315 -14.42 -13.28 -0.09
CA HIS A 315 -13.81 -12.08 0.49
C HIS A 315 -13.98 -10.81 -0.34
N CYS A 316 -14.25 -10.91 -1.64
CA CYS A 316 -14.63 -9.79 -2.50
C CYS A 316 -16.13 -9.43 -2.43
N THR A 317 -16.99 -10.31 -1.93
CA THR A 317 -18.45 -10.09 -1.88
C THR A 317 -18.96 -9.88 -0.45
N LEU A 318 -18.73 -10.82 0.46
CA LEU A 318 -19.26 -10.87 1.83
C LEU A 318 -18.19 -10.87 2.92
N GLY A 319 -16.93 -11.15 2.58
CA GLY A 319 -15.84 -11.18 3.54
C GLY A 319 -15.12 -9.84 3.69
N HIS A 320 -13.82 -9.87 3.98
CA HIS A 320 -13.12 -8.71 4.53
C HIS A 320 -12.97 -7.50 3.58
N HIS A 321 -12.93 -7.70 2.26
CA HIS A 321 -12.99 -6.63 1.25
C HIS A 321 -14.35 -6.63 0.52
N GLY A 322 -15.38 -7.19 1.14
CA GLY A 322 -16.64 -7.49 0.49
C GLY A 322 -17.44 -6.25 0.12
N ILE A 323 -17.89 -6.17 -1.13
CA ILE A 323 -18.77 -5.09 -1.60
C ILE A 323 -20.03 -4.99 -0.72
N PHE A 324 -20.62 -6.11 -0.32
CA PHE A 324 -21.87 -6.14 0.45
C PHE A 324 -21.66 -6.07 1.96
N SER A 325 -20.57 -6.63 2.48
CA SER A 325 -20.28 -6.60 3.92
C SER A 325 -19.76 -5.23 4.37
N LEU A 326 -18.94 -4.57 3.56
CA LEU A 326 -18.45 -3.21 3.84
C LEU A 326 -19.41 -2.12 3.36
N SER A 327 -20.32 -2.43 2.43
CA SER A 327 -21.35 -1.47 2.00
C SER A 327 -22.71 -2.15 1.81
N PRO A 328 -23.39 -2.53 2.91
CA PRO A 328 -24.70 -3.17 2.87
C PRO A 328 -25.78 -2.45 2.04
N ILE A 329 -25.66 -1.13 1.78
CA ILE A 329 -26.55 -0.43 0.84
C ILE A 329 -26.58 -1.08 -0.55
N TYR A 330 -25.49 -1.71 -1.00
CA TYR A 330 -25.43 -2.36 -2.31
C TYR A 330 -26.17 -3.70 -2.36
N LEU A 331 -26.66 -4.23 -1.22
CA LEU A 331 -27.66 -5.30 -1.25
C LEU A 331 -28.96 -4.80 -1.88
N LEU A 332 -29.33 -3.53 -1.70
CA LEU A 332 -30.48 -2.92 -2.35
C LEU A 332 -30.27 -2.84 -3.86
N THR A 333 -29.05 -2.50 -4.29
CA THR A 333 -28.66 -2.52 -5.71
C THR A 333 -28.77 -3.93 -6.28
N LEU A 334 -28.25 -4.95 -5.58
CA LEU A 334 -28.34 -6.35 -6.01
C LEU A 334 -29.80 -6.80 -6.15
N ILE A 335 -30.65 -6.52 -5.16
CA ILE A 335 -32.08 -6.84 -5.21
C ILE A 335 -32.76 -6.12 -6.38
N SER A 336 -32.40 -4.87 -6.65
CA SER A 336 -32.91 -4.12 -7.80
C SER A 336 -32.55 -4.79 -9.13
N TRP A 337 -31.31 -5.27 -9.29
CA TRP A 337 -30.89 -6.02 -10.49
C TRP A 337 -31.61 -7.37 -10.62
N LEU A 338 -31.74 -8.14 -9.54
CA LEU A 338 -32.46 -9.41 -9.54
C LEU A 338 -33.94 -9.23 -9.90
N ARG A 339 -34.49 -8.05 -9.64
CA ARG A 339 -35.89 -7.69 -9.94
C ARG A 339 -36.04 -6.85 -11.22
N ILE A 340 -35.03 -6.78 -12.09
CA ILE A 340 -35.09 -6.00 -13.34
C ILE A 340 -36.24 -6.39 -14.27
N GLY A 341 -36.74 -7.63 -14.16
CA GLY A 341 -37.95 -8.09 -14.87
C GLY A 341 -39.23 -7.35 -14.46
N LYS A 342 -39.29 -6.80 -13.25
CA LYS A 342 -40.42 -6.01 -12.74
C LYS A 342 -40.35 -4.53 -13.15
N THR A 343 -39.20 -4.06 -13.61
CA THR A 343 -38.99 -2.65 -14.02
C THR A 343 -39.25 -2.44 -15.52
N LYS A 344 -40.08 -3.29 -16.17
CA LYS A 344 -40.25 -3.30 -17.64
C LYS A 344 -40.63 -1.94 -18.24
N GLY A 345 -41.45 -1.16 -17.53
CA GLY A 345 -41.86 0.20 -17.92
C GLY A 345 -41.13 1.34 -17.18
N HIS A 346 -40.14 1.04 -16.34
CA HIS A 346 -39.43 2.06 -15.58
C HIS A 346 -38.39 2.77 -16.45
N ILE A 347 -38.35 4.10 -16.40
CA ILE A 347 -37.47 4.92 -17.25
C ILE A 347 -35.97 4.57 -17.06
N LEU A 348 -35.55 4.22 -15.85
CA LEU A 348 -34.16 3.84 -15.54
C LEU A 348 -33.75 2.45 -16.04
N ARG A 349 -34.63 1.66 -16.64
CA ARG A 349 -34.34 0.27 -17.02
C ARG A 349 -33.09 0.09 -17.91
N PRO A 350 -32.82 0.93 -18.92
CA PRO A 350 -31.57 0.81 -19.70
C PRO A 350 -30.32 0.95 -18.83
N LEU A 351 -30.35 1.86 -17.85
CA LEU A 351 -29.23 2.11 -16.94
C LEU A 351 -29.04 0.95 -15.95
N LEU A 352 -30.11 0.26 -15.53
CA LEU A 352 -30.01 -0.97 -14.73
C LEU A 352 -29.25 -2.06 -15.49
N TRP A 353 -29.54 -2.23 -16.79
CA TRP A 353 -28.81 -3.19 -17.64
C TRP A 353 -27.35 -2.81 -17.80
N VAL A 354 -27.05 -1.54 -18.08
CA VAL A 354 -25.66 -1.06 -18.15
C VAL A 354 -24.94 -1.34 -16.82
N SER A 355 -25.58 -1.03 -15.69
CA SER A 355 -25.01 -1.24 -14.36
C SER A 355 -24.70 -2.70 -14.06
N VAL A 356 -25.64 -3.63 -14.32
CA VAL A 356 -25.43 -5.06 -14.04
C VAL A 356 -24.41 -5.67 -15.00
N CYS A 357 -24.47 -5.34 -16.30
CA CYS A 357 -23.53 -5.85 -17.30
C CYS A 357 -22.10 -5.39 -17.01
N LEU A 358 -21.90 -4.09 -16.73
CA LEU A 358 -20.58 -3.57 -16.35
C LEU A 358 -20.07 -4.23 -15.08
N SER A 359 -20.91 -4.30 -14.04
CA SER A 359 -20.49 -4.87 -12.76
C SER A 359 -20.08 -6.32 -12.88
N LEU A 360 -20.87 -7.16 -13.57
CA LEU A 360 -20.56 -8.58 -13.73
C LEU A 360 -19.31 -8.81 -14.59
N ILE A 361 -19.15 -8.08 -15.71
CA ILE A 361 -18.00 -8.28 -16.61
C ILE A 361 -16.71 -7.78 -15.94
N VAL A 362 -16.73 -6.60 -15.32
CA VAL A 362 -15.56 -6.04 -14.64
C VAL A 362 -15.19 -6.89 -13.42
N PHE A 363 -16.18 -7.32 -12.64
CA PHE A 363 -15.94 -8.22 -11.52
C PHE A 363 -15.37 -9.57 -11.98
N GLY A 364 -15.95 -10.17 -13.03
CA GLY A 364 -15.46 -11.40 -13.64
C GLY A 364 -14.03 -11.29 -14.18
N PHE A 365 -13.68 -10.15 -14.78
CA PHE A 365 -12.31 -9.85 -15.20
C PHE A 365 -11.34 -9.90 -14.00
N TYR A 366 -11.66 -9.25 -12.89
CA TYR A 366 -10.80 -9.30 -11.70
C TYR A 366 -10.75 -10.71 -11.07
N MET A 367 -11.85 -11.46 -11.10
CA MET A 367 -11.86 -12.87 -10.65
C MET A 367 -11.00 -13.78 -11.54
N SER A 368 -10.81 -13.44 -12.82
CA SER A 368 -9.92 -14.17 -13.73
C SER A 368 -8.42 -13.90 -13.50
N ARG A 369 -8.07 -12.94 -12.62
CA ARG A 369 -6.71 -12.45 -12.43
C ARG A 369 -6.34 -12.32 -10.95
N THR A 370 -6.86 -13.19 -10.08
CA THR A 370 -6.69 -13.09 -8.61
C THR A 370 -5.23 -12.85 -8.18
N GLY A 371 -4.25 -13.50 -8.83
CA GLY A 371 -2.82 -13.36 -8.51
C GLY A 371 -2.15 -12.04 -8.89
N ASN A 372 -2.80 -11.20 -9.69
CA ASN A 372 -2.26 -9.89 -10.09
C ASN A 372 -2.85 -8.75 -9.26
N TYR A 373 -3.98 -9.00 -8.61
CA TYR A 373 -4.84 -7.94 -8.12
C TYR A 373 -4.96 -8.02 -6.58
N ASN A 374 -5.08 -9.19 -5.93
CA ASN A 374 -4.93 -9.28 -4.46
C ASN A 374 -5.94 -8.42 -3.63
N TYR A 375 -7.24 -8.52 -3.91
CA TYR A 375 -8.36 -7.83 -3.23
C TYR A 375 -8.38 -6.30 -3.23
N GLY A 376 -7.46 -5.66 -3.93
CA GLY A 376 -7.26 -4.21 -3.93
C GLY A 376 -5.94 -3.85 -3.29
N GLY A 377 -5.11 -4.82 -2.94
CA GLY A 377 -3.97 -4.64 -2.04
C GLY A 377 -4.42 -4.32 -0.62
N ASN A 378 -3.50 -3.83 0.21
CA ASN A 378 -3.81 -3.36 1.56
C ASN A 378 -4.56 -2.01 1.51
N SER A 379 -5.88 -2.08 1.39
CA SER A 379 -6.77 -0.96 1.11
C SER A 379 -8.09 -1.13 1.86
N ALA A 380 -8.74 -0.03 2.22
CA ALA A 380 -9.98 -0.06 3.01
C ALA A 380 -11.20 -0.57 2.22
N ALA A 381 -11.02 -0.86 0.93
CA ALA A 381 -12.05 -1.35 0.02
C ALA A 381 -11.46 -2.20 -1.11
N LEU A 382 -12.32 -2.96 -1.79
CA LEU A 382 -12.07 -3.53 -3.12
C LEU A 382 -11.99 -2.41 -4.17
N ARG A 383 -10.86 -1.70 -4.17
CA ARG A 383 -10.73 -0.37 -4.75
C ARG A 383 -11.01 -0.29 -6.25
N TRP A 384 -10.74 -1.35 -7.02
CA TRP A 384 -10.95 -1.30 -8.47
C TRP A 384 -12.41 -1.35 -8.89
N MET A 385 -13.32 -1.68 -7.96
CA MET A 385 -14.75 -1.64 -8.22
C MET A 385 -15.36 -0.28 -7.86
N LEU A 386 -14.61 0.61 -7.19
CA LEU A 386 -15.15 1.86 -6.66
C LEU A 386 -15.67 2.81 -7.73
N TRP A 387 -15.07 2.81 -8.93
CA TRP A 387 -15.54 3.66 -10.03
C TRP A 387 -16.95 3.29 -10.53
N LEU A 388 -17.47 2.11 -10.19
CA LEU A 388 -18.83 1.67 -10.49
C LEU A 388 -19.89 2.17 -9.50
N THR A 389 -19.46 2.77 -8.39
CA THR A 389 -20.37 3.31 -7.34
C THR A 389 -21.52 4.17 -7.89
N PRO A 390 -21.30 5.10 -8.86
CA PRO A 390 -22.40 5.89 -9.40
C PRO A 390 -23.52 5.06 -10.02
N PHE A 391 -23.18 3.97 -10.71
CA PHE A 391 -24.16 3.07 -11.33
C PHE A 391 -24.96 2.33 -10.27
N TRP A 392 -24.32 1.95 -9.16
CA TRP A 392 -24.95 1.25 -8.05
C TRP A 392 -25.94 2.14 -7.29
N LEU A 393 -25.56 3.40 -7.04
CA LEU A 393 -26.42 4.42 -6.44
C LEU A 393 -27.66 4.73 -7.28
N ILE A 394 -27.51 4.85 -8.61
CA ILE A 394 -28.68 5.06 -9.48
C ILE A 394 -29.54 3.79 -9.57
N SER A 395 -28.92 2.61 -9.56
CA SER A 395 -29.62 1.35 -9.72
C SER A 395 -30.51 0.97 -8.54
N MET A 396 -30.28 1.50 -7.34
CA MET A 396 -31.16 1.25 -6.19
C MET A 396 -32.45 2.08 -6.20
N ILE A 397 -32.56 3.13 -7.03
CA ILE A 397 -33.71 4.06 -7.05
C ILE A 397 -35.06 3.32 -7.22
N PRO A 398 -35.27 2.45 -8.23
CA PRO A 398 -36.58 1.83 -8.43
C PRO A 398 -37.02 0.97 -7.24
N LEU A 399 -36.08 0.28 -6.60
CA LEU A 399 -36.37 -0.54 -5.42
C LEU A 399 -36.71 0.33 -4.21
N LEU A 400 -35.97 1.42 -4.00
CA LEU A 400 -36.22 2.34 -2.89
C LEU A 400 -37.58 3.05 -3.03
N ASP A 401 -38.00 3.36 -4.25
CA ASP A 401 -39.33 3.92 -4.50
C ASP A 401 -40.43 2.92 -4.13
N GLU A 402 -40.26 1.61 -4.41
CA GLU A 402 -41.18 0.58 -3.90
C GLU A 402 -41.15 0.44 -2.36
N PHE A 403 -39.98 0.66 -1.75
CA PHE A 403 -39.82 0.54 -0.29
C PHE A 403 -40.47 1.69 0.47
N ALA A 404 -40.66 2.83 -0.20
CA ALA A 404 -41.19 4.05 0.39
C ALA A 404 -42.60 3.90 0.98
N ASP A 405 -43.36 2.88 0.58
CA ASP A 405 -44.70 2.63 1.12
C ASP A 405 -44.70 1.71 2.35
N LYS A 406 -43.59 1.02 2.64
CA LYS A 406 -43.51 -0.01 3.69
C LYS A 406 -42.52 0.38 4.78
N ARG A 407 -43.03 0.69 5.98
CA ARG A 407 -42.21 1.14 7.13
C ARG A 407 -41.03 0.22 7.45
N TRP A 408 -41.25 -1.10 7.48
CA TRP A 408 -40.19 -2.06 7.81
C TRP A 408 -39.06 -2.10 6.75
N LEU A 409 -39.38 -1.88 5.47
CA LEU A 409 -38.39 -1.79 4.40
C LEU A 409 -37.56 -0.51 4.47
N LYS A 410 -38.17 0.61 4.90
CA LYS A 410 -37.42 1.84 5.22
C LYS A 410 -36.43 1.59 6.36
N VAL A 411 -36.87 0.94 7.44
CA VAL A 411 -36.01 0.60 8.58
C VAL A 411 -34.85 -0.29 8.13
N LEU A 412 -35.12 -1.32 7.33
CA LEU A 412 -34.07 -2.17 6.76
C LEU A 412 -33.07 -1.36 5.93
N GLY A 413 -33.56 -0.48 5.04
CA GLY A 413 -32.71 0.40 4.26
C GLY A 413 -31.83 1.31 5.14
N VAL A 414 -32.39 1.91 6.19
CA VAL A 414 -31.66 2.75 7.14
C VAL A 414 -30.59 1.96 7.89
N ILE A 415 -30.85 0.71 8.28
CA ILE A 415 -29.83 -0.16 8.89
C ILE A 415 -28.68 -0.43 7.92
N CYS A 416 -28.99 -0.75 6.65
CA CYS A 416 -27.97 -0.92 5.61
C CYS A 416 -27.15 0.37 5.40
N LEU A 417 -27.81 1.52 5.44
CA LEU A 417 -27.18 2.83 5.33
C LEU A 417 -26.22 3.08 6.50
N LEU A 418 -26.65 2.86 7.73
CA LEU A 418 -25.82 3.04 8.93
C LEU A 418 -24.55 2.18 8.90
N GLY A 419 -24.67 0.90 8.55
CA GLY A 419 -23.50 0.01 8.42
C GLY A 419 -22.52 0.44 7.31
N SER A 420 -23.05 0.99 6.22
CA SER A 420 -22.24 1.50 5.10
C SER A 420 -21.56 2.82 5.46
N VAL A 421 -22.25 3.73 6.17
CA VAL A 421 -21.67 4.97 6.70
C VAL A 421 -20.55 4.66 7.67
N PHE A 422 -20.76 3.75 8.63
CA PHE A 422 -19.70 3.34 9.55
C PHE A 422 -18.45 2.84 8.80
N SER A 423 -18.64 1.94 7.84
CA SER A 423 -17.54 1.38 7.05
C SER A 423 -16.81 2.42 6.21
N ALA A 424 -17.54 3.38 5.62
CA ALA A 424 -16.97 4.47 4.84
C ALA A 424 -16.23 5.51 5.68
N GLN A 425 -16.70 5.80 6.89
CA GLN A 425 -16.09 6.80 7.78
C GLN A 425 -14.94 6.24 8.64
N HIS A 426 -14.92 4.94 8.92
CA HIS A 426 -13.86 4.31 9.71
C HIS A 426 -12.42 4.55 9.18
N PRO A 427 -12.14 4.48 7.87
CA PRO A 427 -10.81 4.75 7.31
C PRO A 427 -10.56 6.21 6.90
N LEU A 428 -11.36 7.20 7.37
CA LEU A 428 -11.27 8.61 6.93
C LEU A 428 -9.95 9.34 7.30
N HIS A 429 -8.98 8.65 7.89
CA HIS A 429 -7.63 9.15 8.16
C HIS A 429 -6.57 8.51 7.24
N ASN A 430 -6.86 7.34 6.66
CA ASN A 430 -5.98 6.62 5.75
C ASN A 430 -6.75 5.52 4.98
N PRO A 431 -6.94 5.63 3.65
CA PRO A 431 -7.59 4.58 2.85
C PRO A 431 -6.69 3.36 2.57
N TRP A 432 -5.38 3.46 2.78
CA TRP A 432 -4.38 2.41 2.51
C TRP A 432 -4.09 1.53 3.72
N ARG A 433 -5.16 1.01 4.31
CA ARG A 433 -5.13 0.08 5.45
C ARG A 433 -6.18 -1.00 5.26
N ALA A 434 -5.99 -2.14 5.91
CA ALA A 434 -6.99 -3.19 5.91
C ALA A 434 -8.35 -2.69 6.47
N PRO A 435 -9.49 -3.12 5.91
CA PRO A 435 -10.82 -2.77 6.40
C PRO A 435 -11.03 -3.25 7.84
N TRP A 436 -11.99 -2.65 8.55
CA TRP A 436 -12.32 -3.05 9.94
C TRP A 436 -12.66 -4.54 10.03
N LEU A 437 -13.36 -5.07 9.03
CA LEU A 437 -13.75 -6.48 8.98
C LEU A 437 -12.54 -7.40 8.80
N PHE A 438 -11.52 -7.00 8.04
CA PHE A 438 -10.26 -7.74 7.97
C PHE A 438 -9.62 -7.86 9.35
N THR A 439 -9.57 -6.76 10.10
CA THR A 439 -8.99 -6.78 11.46
C THR A 439 -9.79 -7.67 12.39
N ALA A 440 -11.13 -7.61 12.33
CA ALA A 440 -12.00 -8.47 13.12
C ALA A 440 -11.79 -9.96 12.81
N LEU A 441 -11.78 -10.34 11.52
CA LEU A 441 -11.54 -11.72 11.09
C LEU A 441 -10.15 -12.23 11.50
N LYS A 442 -9.13 -11.36 11.40
CA LYS A 442 -7.77 -11.69 11.83
C LYS A 442 -7.68 -11.91 13.34
N GLN A 443 -8.32 -11.05 14.14
CA GLN A 443 -8.37 -11.18 15.60
C GLN A 443 -9.13 -12.43 16.05
N ALA A 444 -10.19 -12.79 15.32
CA ALA A 444 -10.91 -14.04 15.54
C ALA A 444 -10.14 -15.30 15.09
N GLY A 445 -8.97 -15.14 14.44
CA GLY A 445 -8.17 -16.24 13.92
C GLY A 445 -8.74 -16.91 12.67
N TRP A 446 -9.71 -16.30 11.99
CA TRP A 446 -10.35 -16.88 10.79
C TRP A 446 -9.52 -16.69 9.53
N ILE A 447 -8.65 -15.68 9.51
CA ILE A 447 -7.72 -15.41 8.42
C ILE A 447 -6.31 -15.19 8.96
N SER A 448 -5.30 -15.62 8.21
CA SER A 448 -3.89 -15.35 8.51
C SER A 448 -3.10 -15.14 7.23
N TYR A 449 -2.73 -13.89 6.99
CA TYR A 449 -1.79 -13.51 5.92
C TYR A 449 -0.39 -13.19 6.46
N GLU A 450 -0.14 -13.48 7.73
CA GLU A 450 1.18 -13.25 8.33
C GLU A 450 2.16 -14.31 7.89
N GLN A 451 3.31 -13.87 7.41
CA GLN A 451 4.42 -14.75 7.09
C GLN A 451 5.34 -14.87 8.28
N ARG A 452 5.49 -16.10 8.75
CA ARG A 452 6.55 -16.43 9.67
C ARG A 452 7.89 -16.27 8.95
N PRO A 453 8.88 -15.66 9.61
CA PRO A 453 10.25 -15.70 9.13
C PRO A 453 10.67 -17.13 8.74
N PRO A 454 11.54 -17.28 7.71
CA PRO A 454 12.14 -18.59 7.43
C PRO A 454 12.81 -19.12 8.70
N ALA A 455 12.73 -20.43 8.92
CA ALA A 455 13.42 -21.06 10.04
C ALA A 455 14.94 -20.88 9.87
N MET A 456 15.67 -20.83 11.00
CA MET A 456 17.13 -20.98 10.96
C MET A 456 17.45 -22.45 10.69
N GLU A 457 18.57 -22.72 10.00
CA GLU A 457 19.08 -24.08 9.77
C GLU A 457 19.34 -24.82 11.09
N ARG A 458 19.74 -24.08 12.13
CA ARG A 458 20.00 -24.59 13.47
C ARG A 458 19.58 -23.59 14.56
N PRO A 459 19.37 -24.04 15.81
CA PRO A 459 19.21 -23.15 16.94
C PRO A 459 20.46 -22.28 17.15
N MET A 460 20.30 -20.96 17.12
CA MET A 460 21.42 -20.03 17.28
C MET A 460 21.56 -19.62 18.77
N THR A 461 22.54 -20.23 19.45
CA THR A 461 22.88 -20.00 20.87
C THR A 461 23.98 -18.95 21.07
N THR A 462 24.60 -18.54 19.97
CA THR A 462 25.69 -17.55 19.89
C THR A 462 25.41 -16.53 18.80
N TRP A 463 26.10 -15.40 18.83
CA TRP A 463 25.94 -14.36 17.83
C TRP A 463 26.70 -14.62 16.52
N LEU A 464 27.62 -15.60 16.49
CA LEU A 464 28.26 -16.08 15.26
C LEU A 464 27.31 -17.04 14.53
N ALA A 465 27.23 -16.91 13.20
CA ALA A 465 26.35 -17.75 12.39
C ALA A 465 27.08 -18.88 11.66
N SER A 466 28.39 -18.79 11.50
CA SER A 466 29.25 -19.85 10.95
C SER A 466 30.66 -19.80 11.57
N ILE A 467 31.44 -20.87 11.40
CA ILE A 467 32.90 -20.85 11.57
C ILE A 467 33.49 -21.20 10.20
N PRO A 468 34.22 -20.27 9.54
CA PRO A 468 34.74 -20.51 8.20
C PRO A 468 35.85 -21.58 8.21
N GLU A 469 35.90 -22.38 7.15
CA GLU A 469 36.96 -23.34 6.93
C GLU A 469 38.15 -22.68 6.19
N PRO A 470 39.40 -22.79 6.70
CA PRO A 470 40.58 -22.32 5.99
C PRO A 470 40.77 -23.05 4.65
N THR A 471 41.01 -22.31 3.58
CA THR A 471 41.37 -22.87 2.26
C THR A 471 42.80 -22.49 1.89
N PRO A 472 43.42 -23.12 0.87
CA PRO A 472 44.74 -22.69 0.38
C PRO A 472 44.78 -21.21 -0.05
N GLU A 473 43.67 -20.69 -0.60
CA GLU A 473 43.54 -19.29 -1.03
C GLU A 473 43.31 -18.35 0.14
N ILE A 474 42.60 -18.80 1.17
CA ILE A 474 42.29 -18.04 2.38
C ILE A 474 42.69 -18.88 3.61
N PRO A 475 43.98 -18.95 3.94
CA PRO A 475 44.46 -19.79 5.04
C PRO A 475 44.07 -19.25 6.42
N GLU A 476 43.74 -17.96 6.51
CA GLU A 476 43.31 -17.30 7.74
C GLU A 476 42.05 -16.46 7.47
N PRO A 477 40.87 -17.10 7.32
CA PRO A 477 39.63 -16.37 7.12
C PRO A 477 39.38 -15.39 8.25
N PHE A 478 39.02 -14.14 7.92
CA PHE A 478 38.75 -13.10 8.90
C PHE A 478 37.59 -12.19 8.52
N VAL A 479 37.03 -11.53 9.54
CA VAL A 479 36.02 -10.47 9.44
C VAL A 479 36.39 -9.34 10.39
N GLU A 480 36.22 -8.10 9.94
CA GLU A 480 36.40 -6.89 10.75
C GLU A 480 35.11 -6.07 10.76
N PHE A 481 34.55 -5.90 11.94
CA PHE A 481 33.42 -5.01 12.19
C PHE A 481 33.90 -3.67 12.72
N SER A 482 33.30 -2.58 12.26
CA SER A 482 33.57 -1.23 12.76
C SER A 482 32.28 -0.49 13.08
N GLY A 483 32.35 0.40 14.07
CA GLY A 483 31.26 1.31 14.40
C GLY A 483 31.56 2.17 15.63
N PRO A 484 30.72 3.18 15.93
CA PRO A 484 30.94 4.04 17.08
C PRO A 484 30.69 3.31 18.41
N ALA A 485 31.53 3.60 19.39
CA ALA A 485 31.30 3.34 20.79
C ALA A 485 30.20 4.24 21.37
N ASN A 486 29.76 3.93 22.59
CA ASN A 486 28.83 4.79 23.34
C ASN A 486 29.44 6.19 23.64
N ASP A 487 30.76 6.31 23.66
CA ASP A 487 31.48 7.58 23.85
C ASP A 487 31.89 8.26 22.53
N GLY A 488 31.43 7.72 21.38
CA GLY A 488 31.71 8.25 20.05
C GLY A 488 33.02 7.79 19.41
N ARG A 489 33.93 7.13 20.15
CA ARG A 489 35.18 6.60 19.58
C ARG A 489 34.91 5.43 18.63
N LEU A 490 35.72 5.27 17.59
CA LEU A 490 35.60 4.12 16.69
C LEU A 490 36.03 2.83 17.42
N ILE A 491 35.16 1.84 17.47
CA ILE A 491 35.50 0.47 17.89
C ILE A 491 35.67 -0.39 16.66
N LYS A 492 36.71 -1.22 16.65
CA LYS A 492 36.85 -2.32 15.70
C LYS A 492 36.88 -3.66 16.42
N LEU A 493 36.22 -4.65 15.85
CA LEU A 493 36.24 -6.03 16.31
C LEU A 493 36.68 -6.90 15.13
N ARG A 494 37.87 -7.49 15.22
CA ARG A 494 38.39 -8.42 14.23
C ARG A 494 38.31 -9.83 14.77
N ILE A 495 37.79 -10.74 13.95
CA ILE A 495 37.78 -12.18 14.23
C ILE A 495 38.49 -12.87 13.08
N SER A 496 39.48 -13.71 13.38
CA SER A 496 40.21 -14.51 12.40
C SER A 496 40.35 -15.96 12.87
N VAL A 497 40.37 -16.90 11.93
CA VAL A 497 40.83 -18.27 12.22
C VAL A 497 42.35 -18.26 12.26
N VAL A 498 42.93 -18.88 13.29
CA VAL A 498 44.40 -18.97 13.45
C VAL A 498 44.90 -20.26 12.80
N LYS A 499 46.02 -20.18 12.09
CA LYS A 499 46.69 -21.34 11.51
C LYS A 499 47.15 -22.32 12.59
N LEU A 500 46.75 -23.59 12.48
CA LEU A 500 47.10 -24.65 13.44
C LEU A 500 48.62 -24.86 13.48
N THR A 501 49.19 -24.92 14.68
CA THR A 501 50.55 -25.47 14.93
C THR A 501 50.52 -26.99 14.75
N LYS A 502 51.63 -27.58 14.29
CA LYS A 502 51.73 -29.01 13.89
C LYS A 502 51.19 -30.03 14.92
N ASP A 503 51.16 -29.69 16.21
CA ASP A 503 50.68 -30.57 17.30
C ASP A 503 49.16 -30.56 17.54
N GLN A 504 48.41 -29.62 16.93
CA GLN A 504 46.93 -29.54 17.05
C GLN A 504 46.19 -30.09 15.81
N ALA A 505 46.93 -30.54 14.79
CA ALA A 505 46.38 -31.04 13.53
C ALA A 505 45.71 -32.43 13.64
N SER A 506 45.64 -33.03 14.84
CA SER A 506 45.10 -34.38 15.07
C SER A 506 43.59 -34.44 15.27
N GLU A 507 42.91 -33.33 15.54
CA GLU A 507 41.45 -33.30 15.73
C GLU A 507 40.77 -32.42 14.66
N GLU A 508 40.36 -33.05 13.57
CA GLU A 508 39.70 -32.44 12.41
C GLU A 508 38.40 -31.67 12.74
N ASN A 509 37.92 -31.68 14.00
CA ASN A 509 36.72 -31.00 14.47
C ASN A 509 36.99 -29.68 15.24
N LEU A 510 38.23 -29.39 15.64
CA LEU A 510 38.57 -28.22 16.45
C LEU A 510 39.14 -27.05 15.64
N ARG A 511 38.59 -25.85 15.82
CA ARG A 511 39.04 -24.60 15.16
C ARG A 511 39.36 -23.56 16.22
N THR A 512 40.54 -22.94 16.14
CA THR A 512 40.92 -21.84 17.03
C THR A 512 40.69 -20.50 16.32
N ILE A 513 39.94 -19.61 16.97
CA ILE A 513 39.70 -18.25 16.49
C ILE A 513 40.42 -17.25 17.39
N GLN A 514 40.93 -16.17 16.80
CA GLN A 514 41.44 -15.01 17.51
C GLN A 514 40.44 -13.86 17.38
N VAL A 515 40.11 -13.25 18.51
CA VAL A 515 39.23 -12.09 18.61
C VAL A 515 40.07 -10.92 19.13
N SER A 516 40.24 -9.90 18.30
CA SER A 516 40.99 -8.68 18.61
C SER A 516 40.06 -7.48 18.61
N ARG A 517 40.11 -6.68 19.68
CA ARG A 517 39.30 -5.48 19.86
C ARG A 517 40.19 -4.26 19.87
N PHE A 518 39.81 -3.28 19.05
CA PHE A 518 40.53 -2.01 18.91
C PHE A 518 39.65 -0.84 19.33
N LEU A 519 40.29 0.19 19.88
CA LEU A 519 39.69 1.49 20.15
C LEU A 519 40.50 2.53 19.38
N GLY A 520 39.93 3.03 18.28
CA GLY A 520 40.68 3.77 17.27
C GLY A 520 41.67 2.86 16.54
N THR A 521 42.96 3.11 16.71
CA THR A 521 44.07 2.31 16.15
C THR A 521 44.76 1.42 17.18
N GLU A 522 44.46 1.60 18.47
CA GLU A 522 45.09 0.87 19.55
C GLU A 522 44.38 -0.47 19.78
N GLU A 523 45.16 -1.55 19.85
CA GLU A 523 44.67 -2.88 20.23
C GLU A 523 44.53 -2.94 21.75
N VAL A 524 43.31 -3.08 22.23
CA VAL A 524 43.00 -3.04 23.67
C VAL A 524 42.89 -4.44 24.26
N GLU A 525 42.48 -5.42 23.46
CA GLU A 525 42.25 -6.78 23.93
C GLU A 525 42.37 -7.77 22.77
N THR A 526 43.13 -8.85 22.97
CA THR A 526 43.17 -10.00 22.06
C THR A 526 43.01 -11.30 22.85
N LYS A 527 42.11 -12.16 22.39
CA LYS A 527 41.80 -13.45 23.03
C LYS A 527 41.67 -14.55 21.97
N GLN A 528 42.08 -15.77 22.32
CA GLN A 528 41.90 -16.95 21.49
C GLN A 528 40.88 -17.91 22.11
N TYR A 529 40.06 -18.53 21.24
CA TYR A 529 39.04 -19.49 21.64
C TYR A 529 39.09 -20.71 20.73
N THR A 530 39.16 -21.91 21.31
CA THR A 530 39.07 -23.17 20.58
C THR A 530 37.62 -23.67 20.57
N ILE A 531 37.10 -23.93 19.38
CA ILE A 531 35.71 -24.27 19.11
C ILE A 531 35.64 -25.66 18.50
N ASP A 532 34.82 -26.52 19.10
CA ASP A 532 34.32 -27.76 18.49
C ASP A 532 33.26 -27.38 17.45
N VAL A 533 33.65 -27.45 16.17
CA VAL A 533 32.81 -27.00 15.04
C VAL A 533 31.58 -27.88 14.92
N THR A 534 31.68 -29.19 15.16
CA THR A 534 30.55 -30.12 15.11
C THR A 534 29.51 -29.80 16.19
N ALA A 535 29.95 -29.54 17.41
CA ALA A 535 29.05 -29.11 18.49
C ALA A 535 28.45 -27.73 18.23
N PHE A 536 29.22 -26.80 17.66
CA PHE A 536 28.74 -25.50 17.22
C PHE A 536 27.64 -25.66 16.16
N GLU A 537 27.90 -26.38 15.06
CA GLU A 537 26.95 -26.66 13.96
C GLU A 537 25.69 -27.42 14.43
N ALA A 538 25.79 -28.23 15.48
CA ALA A 538 24.63 -28.83 16.14
C ALA A 538 23.77 -27.84 16.99
N GLY A 539 24.15 -26.56 17.06
CA GLY A 539 23.43 -25.52 17.79
C GLY A 539 23.54 -25.65 19.31
N LYS A 540 24.62 -26.27 19.81
CA LYS A 540 24.88 -26.43 21.25
C LYS A 540 25.26 -25.11 21.91
N TRP A 541 25.19 -25.03 23.24
CA TRP A 541 25.58 -23.80 23.94
C TRP A 541 27.10 -23.62 23.96
N PRO A 542 27.62 -22.38 24.08
CA PRO A 542 29.05 -22.09 24.27
C PRO A 542 29.76 -22.96 25.31
N LYS A 543 29.10 -23.32 26.41
CA LYS A 543 29.68 -24.23 27.42
C LYS A 543 29.97 -25.64 26.91
N GLU A 544 29.32 -26.05 25.82
CA GLU A 544 29.41 -27.38 25.22
C GLU A 544 30.37 -27.40 24.02
N PHE A 545 30.42 -26.31 23.22
CA PHE A 545 31.29 -26.24 22.05
C PHE A 545 32.66 -25.59 22.30
N LEU A 546 32.83 -24.79 23.38
CA LEU A 546 34.15 -24.26 23.71
C LEU A 546 35.01 -25.33 24.38
N ARG A 547 36.23 -25.46 23.89
CA ARG A 547 37.27 -26.34 24.44
C ARG A 547 38.36 -25.50 25.08
N TRP A 548 38.98 -26.08 26.11
CA TRP A 548 40.02 -25.44 26.89
C TRP A 548 41.25 -26.35 26.87
N PRO A 549 42.10 -26.25 25.83
CA PRO A 549 43.28 -27.11 25.70
C PRO A 549 44.27 -26.93 26.86
N ASN A 550 44.32 -25.72 27.43
CA ASN A 550 45.12 -25.39 28.60
C ASN A 550 44.28 -25.61 29.88
N ALA A 551 44.80 -26.41 30.82
CA ALA A 551 44.08 -26.80 32.04
C ALA A 551 43.86 -25.64 33.05
N ASP A 552 44.62 -24.54 32.93
CA ASP A 552 44.69 -23.46 33.94
C ASP A 552 43.64 -22.34 33.79
N VAL A 553 42.68 -22.48 32.87
CA VAL A 553 41.68 -21.40 32.62
C VAL A 553 40.68 -21.30 33.77
N SER A 554 40.62 -20.13 34.40
CA SER A 554 39.75 -19.85 35.54
C SER A 554 38.26 -19.89 35.18
N GLN A 555 37.39 -20.15 36.17
CA GLN A 555 35.94 -20.11 35.95
C GLN A 555 35.45 -18.73 35.49
N ALA A 556 36.05 -17.64 35.99
CA ALA A 556 35.71 -16.28 35.60
C ALA A 556 35.98 -16.04 34.10
N GLU A 557 37.11 -16.53 33.59
CA GLU A 557 37.44 -16.45 32.16
C GLU A 557 36.49 -17.29 31.30
N LYS A 558 36.14 -18.50 31.76
CA LYS A 558 35.13 -19.34 31.10
C LYS A 558 33.79 -18.64 31.00
N PHE A 559 33.30 -18.03 32.09
CA PHE A 559 32.04 -17.28 32.08
C PHE A 559 32.11 -16.01 31.21
N ALA A 560 33.26 -15.32 31.19
CA ALA A 560 33.46 -14.17 30.30
C ALA A 560 33.39 -14.59 28.83
N ALA A 561 34.03 -15.70 28.45
CA ALA A 561 33.93 -16.28 27.12
C ALA A 561 32.48 -16.66 26.77
N TYR A 562 31.78 -17.35 27.67
CA TYR A 562 30.36 -17.69 27.44
C TYR A 562 29.51 -16.44 27.18
N ARG A 563 29.69 -15.38 27.96
CA ARG A 563 28.99 -14.10 27.76
C ARG A 563 29.33 -13.46 26.42
N PHE A 564 30.59 -13.47 26.02
CA PHE A 564 31.01 -13.00 24.70
C PHE A 564 30.28 -13.75 23.59
N PHE A 565 30.27 -15.10 23.62
CA PHE A 565 29.59 -15.89 22.60
C PHE A 565 28.07 -15.79 22.66
N TYR A 566 27.43 -15.70 23.83
CA TYR A 566 26.00 -15.39 23.91
C TYR A 566 25.68 -14.07 23.21
N GLY A 567 26.60 -13.09 23.27
CA GLY A 567 26.39 -11.73 22.79
C GLY A 567 25.35 -10.96 23.62
N MET A 568 24.96 -11.49 24.77
CA MET A 568 23.92 -10.99 25.67
C MET A 568 24.34 -11.19 27.13
N PRO A 569 23.83 -10.39 28.08
CA PRO A 569 24.15 -10.55 29.50
C PRO A 569 23.76 -11.91 30.11
N ARG A 570 22.78 -12.59 29.51
CA ARG A 570 22.28 -13.92 29.92
C ARG A 570 22.08 -14.80 28.69
N PRO A 571 22.23 -16.14 28.81
CA PRO A 571 22.01 -17.06 27.69
C PRO A 571 20.57 -16.99 27.20
N ARG A 572 20.39 -16.68 25.91
CA ARG A 572 19.11 -16.76 25.22
C ARG A 572 19.33 -16.96 23.72
N LYS A 573 18.59 -17.89 23.13
CA LYS A 573 18.60 -18.15 21.69
C LYS A 573 18.18 -16.92 20.89
N TYR A 574 18.75 -16.76 19.69
CA TYR A 574 18.26 -15.79 18.72
C TYR A 574 17.08 -16.39 17.96
N ASN A 575 16.01 -15.61 17.86
CA ASN A 575 14.83 -15.97 17.10
C ASN A 575 14.99 -15.56 15.63
N PRO A 576 14.54 -16.38 14.67
CA PRO A 576 14.57 -16.01 13.25
C PRO A 576 13.72 -14.78 12.98
N GLY A 577 14.22 -13.94 12.09
CA GLY A 577 13.60 -12.73 11.59
C GLY A 577 13.57 -12.69 10.06
N LYS A 578 12.97 -11.63 9.53
CA LYS A 578 12.73 -11.51 8.08
C LYS A 578 14.04 -11.34 7.31
N ILE A 579 13.99 -11.69 6.02
CA ILE A 579 15.06 -11.35 5.08
C ILE A 579 15.11 -9.83 4.89
N ARG A 580 16.33 -9.30 4.88
CA ARG A 580 16.70 -7.90 4.66
C ARG A 580 17.85 -7.85 3.67
N HIS A 581 18.01 -6.72 3.01
CA HIS A 581 19.17 -6.46 2.15
C HIS A 581 19.94 -5.31 2.78
N LEU A 582 21.22 -5.54 3.06
CA LEU A 582 22.06 -4.60 3.79
C LEU A 582 23.22 -4.14 2.90
N PHE A 583 23.33 -2.83 2.70
CA PHE A 583 24.51 -2.24 2.10
C PHE A 583 25.64 -2.16 3.14
N THR A 584 26.86 -2.48 2.72
CA THR A 584 28.06 -2.38 3.54
C THR A 584 29.17 -1.72 2.72
N PRO A 585 30.23 -1.20 3.35
CA PRO A 585 31.38 -0.66 2.61
C PRO A 585 32.17 -1.66 1.76
N LEU A 586 31.85 -2.96 1.81
CA LEU A 586 32.59 -3.99 1.06
C LEU A 586 32.30 -4.01 -0.44
N ARG A 587 31.09 -3.62 -0.85
CA ARG A 587 30.64 -3.65 -2.26
C ARG A 587 29.40 -2.79 -2.47
N ASP A 588 29.11 -2.46 -3.73
CA ASP A 588 27.95 -1.65 -4.10
C ASP A 588 26.61 -2.38 -3.98
N ASP A 589 26.63 -3.70 -4.14
CA ASP A 589 25.47 -4.59 -4.03
C ASP A 589 25.16 -4.95 -2.56
N ALA A 590 23.88 -4.92 -2.20
CA ALA A 590 23.47 -5.31 -0.87
C ALA A 590 23.74 -6.80 -0.60
N PHE A 591 24.08 -7.12 0.64
CA PHE A 591 24.08 -8.50 1.13
C PHE A 591 22.65 -8.92 1.45
N ARG A 592 22.24 -10.08 0.95
CA ARG A 592 21.01 -10.74 1.40
C ARG A 592 21.25 -11.29 2.80
N CYS A 593 20.55 -10.76 3.78
CA CYS A 593 20.70 -11.13 5.17
C CYS A 593 19.40 -11.66 5.78
N GLN A 594 19.47 -12.71 6.59
CA GLN A 594 18.39 -13.08 7.50
C GLN A 594 18.57 -12.33 8.82
N LEU A 595 17.56 -11.59 9.26
CA LEU A 595 17.60 -10.97 10.58
C LEU A 595 17.47 -12.07 11.66
N ALA A 596 18.19 -11.96 12.76
CA ALA A 596 17.96 -12.76 13.96
C ALA A 596 18.03 -11.86 15.21
N ALA A 597 17.17 -12.10 16.19
CA ALA A 597 17.04 -11.22 17.35
C ALA A 597 16.99 -11.97 18.67
N SER A 598 17.71 -11.49 19.68
CA SER A 598 17.65 -11.97 21.06
C SER A 598 17.40 -10.81 22.01
N GLN A 599 16.70 -11.06 23.12
CA GLN A 599 16.39 -10.03 24.12
C GLN A 599 16.39 -10.58 25.55
N VAL A 600 17.04 -9.91 26.50
CA VAL A 600 17.01 -10.31 27.92
C VAL A 600 16.78 -9.11 28.82
N ALA A 601 16.05 -9.31 29.92
CA ALA A 601 15.92 -8.31 30.98
C ALA A 601 16.92 -8.60 32.10
N VAL A 602 17.59 -7.56 32.58
CA VAL A 602 18.58 -7.62 33.67
C VAL A 602 18.22 -6.54 34.69
N THR A 603 18.21 -6.90 35.97
CA THR A 603 18.11 -5.95 37.06
C THR A 603 19.53 -5.54 37.47
N ILE A 604 19.81 -4.24 37.45
CA ILE A 604 21.05 -3.68 37.96
C ILE A 604 20.72 -2.98 39.28
N ALA A 605 21.46 -3.32 40.34
CA ALA A 605 21.42 -2.56 41.58
C ALA A 605 22.04 -1.19 41.30
N SER A 606 21.22 -0.13 41.32
CA SER A 606 21.71 1.24 41.20
C SER A 606 22.16 1.73 42.59
N GLN A 607 23.01 2.76 42.66
CA GLN A 607 23.42 3.38 43.93
C GLN A 607 22.30 4.19 44.61
N THR A 608 21.07 4.17 44.08
CA THR A 608 19.86 4.71 44.71
C THR A 608 18.88 3.57 45.03
N GLU A 609 17.98 3.78 46.01
CA GLU A 609 17.04 2.76 46.54
C GLU A 609 16.11 2.10 45.49
N ALA A 610 16.11 2.56 44.23
CA ALA A 610 15.32 1.96 43.16
C ALA A 610 16.15 0.98 42.31
N GLU A 611 15.77 -0.30 42.32
CA GLU A 611 16.26 -1.28 41.35
C GLU A 611 15.94 -0.84 39.91
N GLN A 612 16.96 -0.75 39.04
CA GLN A 612 16.74 -0.41 37.64
C GLN A 612 16.76 -1.66 36.78
N LYS A 613 15.63 -1.96 36.13
CA LYS A 613 15.49 -3.06 35.19
C LYS A 613 15.73 -2.59 33.76
N LEU A 614 16.72 -3.19 33.10
CA LEU A 614 17.14 -2.88 31.74
C LEU A 614 16.79 -4.04 30.80
N ARG A 615 16.37 -3.72 29.58
CA ARG A 615 16.16 -4.68 28.49
C ARG A 615 17.26 -4.53 27.46
N TYR A 616 18.09 -5.56 27.34
CA TYR A 616 19.08 -5.70 26.28
C TYR A 616 18.44 -6.39 25.10
N ARG A 617 18.68 -5.88 23.89
CA ARG A 617 18.29 -6.48 22.62
C ARG A 617 19.50 -6.52 21.71
N LYS A 618 19.73 -7.65 21.04
CA LYS A 618 20.73 -7.77 19.98
C LYS A 618 20.07 -8.27 18.71
N ASP A 619 20.26 -7.51 17.64
CA ASP A 619 19.81 -7.82 16.29
C ASP A 619 21.03 -8.15 15.42
N LEU A 620 20.94 -9.21 14.63
CA LEU A 620 22.02 -9.73 13.79
C LEU A 620 21.54 -9.85 12.35
N TRP A 621 22.35 -9.40 11.41
CA TRP A 621 22.13 -9.55 9.98
C TRP A 621 23.03 -10.67 9.48
N ILE A 622 22.43 -11.85 9.29
CA ILE A 622 23.16 -13.09 8.99
C ILE A 622 23.28 -13.26 7.48
N SER A 623 24.50 -13.48 6.97
CA SER A 623 24.75 -13.74 5.55
C SER A 623 25.83 -14.81 5.40
N ASP A 624 25.56 -15.80 4.57
CA ASP A 624 26.47 -16.87 4.16
C ASP A 624 27.69 -16.37 3.36
N GLN A 625 27.57 -15.18 2.75
CA GLN A 625 28.64 -14.56 1.95
C GLN A 625 29.72 -13.87 2.79
N ILE A 626 29.61 -13.88 4.12
CA ILE A 626 30.53 -13.20 5.02
C ILE A 626 31.17 -14.23 5.97
N PRO A 627 32.50 -14.25 6.14
CA PRO A 627 33.15 -15.08 7.15
C PRO A 627 32.52 -14.87 8.53
N PHE A 628 32.27 -15.97 9.24
CA PHE A 628 31.54 -16.01 10.51
C PHE A 628 30.04 -15.65 10.44
N GLY A 629 29.56 -15.32 9.24
CA GLY A 629 28.15 -15.28 8.88
C GLY A 629 27.40 -14.01 9.30
N ILE A 630 28.09 -12.93 9.70
CA ILE A 630 27.43 -11.72 10.24
C ILE A 630 27.87 -10.49 9.45
N ALA A 631 26.90 -9.80 8.84
CA ALA A 631 27.10 -8.53 8.11
C ALA A 631 27.04 -7.30 9.03
N GLN A 632 26.15 -7.34 10.00
CA GLN A 632 25.94 -6.28 10.97
C GLN A 632 25.39 -6.85 12.27
N MET A 633 25.76 -6.22 13.38
CA MET A 633 25.12 -6.43 14.67
C MET A 633 24.72 -5.10 15.29
N GLU A 634 23.52 -5.03 15.84
CA GLU A 634 23.05 -3.89 16.63
C GLU A 634 22.73 -4.36 18.05
N THR A 635 23.29 -3.67 19.04
CA THR A 635 22.96 -3.88 20.45
C THR A 635 22.25 -2.64 20.97
N SER A 636 21.03 -2.81 21.47
CA SER A 636 20.21 -1.73 22.03
C SER A 636 19.84 -2.04 23.48
N VAL A 637 19.93 -1.04 24.35
CA VAL A 637 19.58 -1.11 25.77
C VAL A 637 18.44 -0.16 26.06
N TYR A 638 17.37 -0.68 26.65
CA TYR A 638 16.17 0.08 26.99
C TYR A 638 15.93 0.07 28.50
N ASN A 639 15.44 1.18 29.04
CA ASN A 639 14.82 1.17 30.36
C ASN A 639 13.46 0.46 30.28
N THR A 640 13.22 -0.55 31.11
CA THR A 640 11.96 -1.31 31.02
C THR A 640 10.73 -0.57 31.51
N LYS A 641 10.89 0.47 32.34
CA LYS A 641 9.75 1.19 32.93
C LYS A 641 9.08 2.12 31.92
N ASN A 642 9.86 2.83 31.10
CA ASN A 642 9.38 3.82 30.14
C ASN A 642 9.68 3.46 28.68
N SER A 643 10.29 2.30 28.41
CA SER A 643 10.75 1.87 27.08
C SER A 643 11.72 2.83 26.37
N GLN A 644 12.35 3.74 27.12
CA GLN A 644 13.32 4.68 26.58
C GLN A 644 14.60 3.95 26.14
N LEU A 645 15.10 4.25 24.94
CA LEU A 645 16.40 3.79 24.46
C LEU A 645 17.50 4.53 25.23
N LEU A 646 18.35 3.80 25.94
CA LEU A 646 19.47 4.35 26.73
C LEU A 646 20.79 4.33 25.94
N SER A 647 21.01 3.28 25.14
CA SER A 647 22.19 3.13 24.32
C SER A 647 21.85 2.26 23.11
N ARG A 648 22.42 2.61 21.97
CA ARG A 648 22.42 1.81 20.74
C ARG A 648 23.84 1.82 20.19
N GLN A 649 24.36 0.64 19.90
CA GLN A 649 25.64 0.44 19.22
C GLN A 649 25.42 -0.44 18.00
N THR A 650 25.90 0.02 16.85
CA THR A 650 25.86 -0.74 15.60
C THR A 650 27.28 -0.97 15.13
N LEU A 651 27.63 -2.23 14.87
CA LEU A 651 28.89 -2.62 14.24
C LEU A 651 28.56 -3.27 12.90
N ILE A 652 29.17 -2.75 11.84
CA ILE A 652 28.96 -3.20 10.46
C ILE A 652 30.29 -3.76 9.94
N VAL A 653 30.22 -4.80 9.13
CA VAL A 653 31.39 -5.33 8.43
C VAL A 653 32.03 -4.26 7.55
N THR A 654 33.36 -4.15 7.66
CA THR A 654 34.18 -3.18 6.94
C THR A 654 35.33 -3.81 6.17
N LYS A 655 35.81 -4.99 6.59
CA LYS A 655 36.80 -5.78 5.86
C LYS A 655 36.53 -7.26 6.08
N ILE A 656 36.82 -8.08 5.08
CA ILE A 656 36.80 -9.54 5.19
C ILE A 656 37.97 -10.14 4.39
N SER A 657 38.32 -11.38 4.70
CA SER A 657 39.20 -12.19 3.86
C SER A 657 38.51 -12.62 2.57
N GLY A 658 39.23 -12.69 1.44
CA GLY A 658 38.75 -13.29 0.18
C GLY A 658 38.03 -12.35 -0.77
N LEU A 659 37.57 -11.17 -0.32
CA LEU A 659 37.18 -10.08 -1.21
C LEU A 659 38.45 -9.29 -1.54
N MET A 660 39.02 -9.51 -2.74
CA MET A 660 39.98 -8.56 -3.28
C MET A 660 39.28 -7.21 -3.41
N ASN A 661 39.96 -6.13 -3.02
CA ASN A 661 39.56 -4.75 -3.33
C ASN A 661 39.68 -4.51 -4.85
N SER A 662 38.91 -5.21 -5.68
CA SER A 662 38.81 -4.93 -7.10
C SER A 662 37.59 -4.05 -7.33
N GLU A 663 37.74 -2.74 -7.10
CA GLU A 663 36.91 -1.66 -7.69
C GLU A 663 37.22 -0.24 -7.15
N LEU A 664 38.20 -0.07 -6.26
CA LEU A 664 38.68 1.25 -5.82
C LEU A 664 39.99 1.72 -6.50
N ALA A 665 40.48 0.96 -7.48
CA ALA A 665 41.63 1.34 -8.30
C ALA A 665 41.22 1.35 -9.77
N GLU A 666 40.48 2.40 -10.18
CA GLU A 666 40.46 2.99 -11.54
C GLU A 666 39.23 3.90 -11.68
N LYS A 667 39.33 5.12 -11.16
CA LYS A 667 38.81 6.31 -11.84
C LYS A 667 39.80 7.46 -11.60
N PRO A 668 40.37 8.09 -12.65
CA PRO A 668 41.10 9.33 -12.51
C PRO A 668 40.20 10.46 -12.01
#